data_AF-A0AAN7WA48-F1
#
_entry.id   AF-A0AAN7WA48-F1
#
_cell.length_a   1.000
_cell.length_b   1.000
_cell.length_c   1.000
_cell.angle_alpha   90.00
_cell.angle_beta   90.00
_cell.angle_gamma   90.00
#
_symmetry.space_group_name_H-M   'P 1'
#
loop_
_entity.id
_entity.type
_entity.pdbx_description
1 polymer ?
#
loop_
_entity_poly.entity_id
_entity_poly.type
_entity_poly.pdbx_seq_one_letter_code
_entity_poly.pdbx_strand_id
1 'polypeptide(L)'
;MDSTARPSTATSQTSWDDKLAKDVDEKDGHDSSATSPIATQQPTYAAQQPEHDADVEKDGESQHPTDPADEKAAFLVKWEDGEKANPRNWSNGYKAFITWQLGMLALSASLGSSIIAPAEEAISEYTGVSQELTVLCVSLYVLGFAFGPLLWAPVSEVYGRKWSMEPAMIGLALFSIGTAVSKNAASIFITRFFGGVFGSAPVSNVSAALGDMYEPRARGIAVTFYAVCVVGGPTIGPVIGSALTANSRLGWRWVEYIEAIWVFAVVVLTYFCMPEMYGPTLLKWKAQRLRKETGDQRYWHPHEAMKITFSNIVTKHLSRPIVMLTTEPMVTCIAIYASFVYGLLYLTLEVFPIVYRQNRGMGQIVSTLPFLGLFVGVLFAVGINLANQPRYARIVAQNKGRAVPEARLPPMLIGGFLFTLGLFWFGWTADPKFHWSIPTIATAFIGAGFNVIFQQCINFLVDTYSLYAASAVSANTFLRSLFAFGLPLAARPMFHAMGVGPACSVLGGVACLALPVPLLFMKYGLKLRKMSAGVFGLTTALHLSRRGYKNVHIFDRQPYDKNRYAVSLGADAASADENKILRASYGDRKLYQDLAFTAMPEWKRWNETLASTPSDDLPSDFTQHTRLWDSCGYLRLSDCGLEDSEKETQKNFPPDIKHTQFRVSDEHRRADAMRDGISASKIDPFGRMDRGLSTDGVLDMTAGYVLASRACSFALHLCQKSGVKLHLGPDYALRRLSQQNEVISGIATADGQEHSADLVIVACGGWTPSLVSQAEQLLETTSGSVLSIRLPKDRPDLWDKYSPEQFPVWDFNMGSYEPYKTIGGIYGLIRTPEGVVKIAFRGAKWTDYSHNSTVSGKPLSYPKTHVDKVRKEAMRVIRGFCEENLPDLLELDLEYERLCWYTDSVNNSFLIDYVPGTENLMVASGGSGHGFKLLPVLGQHMVDVVERKETQYTRLFAWRGVPHGSKNGLEEGPDGWRRLDKQKMVGRGSWKPSSKL
;
A
#
# COMPACT_ATOMS: atom_id res chain seq x y z
N MET A 1 -27.54 -23.98 -81.65
CA MET A 1 -27.55 -24.83 -80.45
C MET A 1 -26.31 -24.55 -79.60
N ASP A 2 -26.22 -23.56 -78.69
CA ASP A 2 -26.73 -22.17 -78.60
C ASP A 2 -25.79 -21.44 -77.60
N SER A 3 -25.25 -20.24 -77.88
CA SER A 3 -25.83 -18.89 -77.72
C SER A 3 -26.08 -18.51 -76.24
N THR A 4 -25.58 -17.41 -75.64
CA THR A 4 -24.87 -16.18 -76.11
C THR A 4 -23.97 -15.59 -74.96
N ALA A 5 -22.71 -15.17 -75.20
CA ALA A 5 -22.18 -13.79 -75.42
C ALA A 5 -22.14 -12.84 -74.17
N ARG A 6 -21.15 -11.95 -73.88
CA ARG A 6 -19.89 -11.46 -74.53
C ARG A 6 -19.01 -10.65 -73.49
N PRO A 7 -17.86 -9.97 -73.78
CA PRO A 7 -16.67 -10.03 -72.89
C PRO A 7 -15.93 -8.71 -72.47
N SER A 8 -14.96 -8.88 -71.54
CA SER A 8 -13.61 -8.25 -71.39
C SER A 8 -13.36 -6.72 -71.41
N THR A 9 -12.63 -6.23 -70.39
CA THR A 9 -11.45 -5.31 -70.51
C THR A 9 -10.63 -5.31 -69.20
N ALA A 10 -9.40 -4.76 -69.19
CA ALA A 10 -8.38 -4.99 -68.15
C ALA A 10 -7.70 -3.70 -67.63
N THR A 11 -6.93 -3.79 -66.52
CA THR A 11 -5.74 -2.93 -66.25
C THR A 11 -4.86 -3.51 -65.13
N SER A 12 -3.59 -3.06 -65.05
CA SER A 12 -2.45 -3.78 -64.47
C SER A 12 -1.86 -3.19 -63.18
N GLN A 13 -1.14 -4.02 -62.42
CA GLN A 13 -0.31 -3.65 -61.26
C GLN A 13 0.97 -2.89 -61.66
N THR A 14 1.48 -2.02 -60.77
CA THR A 14 2.92 -1.80 -60.55
C THR A 14 3.20 -1.19 -59.16
N SER A 15 4.39 -1.47 -58.59
CA SER A 15 4.82 -1.11 -57.22
C SER A 15 5.30 0.34 -57.07
N TRP A 16 5.31 0.84 -55.82
CA TRP A 16 5.77 2.17 -55.40
C TRP A 16 7.00 2.12 -54.44
N ASP A 17 7.72 1.00 -54.38
CA ASP A 17 8.76 0.76 -53.33
C ASP A 17 10.14 1.42 -53.58
N ASP A 18 10.34 2.16 -54.69
CA ASP A 18 11.69 2.34 -55.27
C ASP A 18 12.23 3.78 -55.33
N LYS A 19 11.92 4.63 -54.32
CA LYS A 19 12.50 5.99 -54.19
C LYS A 19 12.73 6.44 -52.74
N LEU A 20 13.85 6.02 -52.13
CA LEU A 20 14.67 6.80 -51.19
C LEU A 20 15.94 6.04 -50.77
N ALA A 21 16.79 5.71 -51.74
CA ALA A 21 18.11 5.10 -51.48
C ALA A 21 19.14 5.44 -52.57
N LYS A 22 19.89 6.53 -52.37
CA LYS A 22 21.31 6.74 -52.77
C LYS A 22 21.77 8.17 -52.41
N ASP A 23 23.10 8.32 -52.41
CA ASP A 23 23.88 9.53 -52.12
C ASP A 23 23.95 9.88 -50.61
N VAL A 24 25.10 9.93 -49.92
CA VAL A 24 26.53 9.84 -50.32
C VAL A 24 27.34 9.11 -49.23
N ASP A 25 28.41 8.41 -49.64
CA ASP A 25 29.38 7.69 -48.78
C ASP A 25 30.58 8.56 -48.32
N GLU A 26 31.34 8.00 -47.36
CA GLU A 26 32.80 8.14 -47.17
C GLU A 26 33.39 9.20 -46.19
N LYS A 27 34.43 8.72 -45.45
CA LYS A 27 35.48 9.42 -44.66
C LYS A 27 35.12 9.95 -43.26
N ASP A 28 35.97 9.83 -42.23
CA ASP A 28 37.33 9.28 -42.09
C ASP A 28 37.47 8.49 -40.77
N GLY A 29 38.49 7.63 -40.67
CA GLY A 29 38.82 6.91 -39.44
C GLY A 29 40.00 7.52 -38.68
N HIS A 30 40.08 7.27 -37.36
CA HIS A 30 41.35 7.30 -36.64
C HIS A 30 41.38 6.26 -35.50
N ASP A 31 42.53 5.62 -35.37
CA ASP A 31 42.86 4.51 -34.47
C ASP A 31 43.82 5.00 -33.36
N SER A 32 43.68 4.52 -32.12
CA SER A 32 44.75 4.55 -31.09
C SER A 32 44.36 3.84 -29.76
N SER A 33 44.62 2.54 -29.70
CA SER A 33 45.41 1.84 -28.66
C SER A 33 45.37 2.24 -27.15
N ALA A 34 45.05 1.22 -26.33
CA ALA A 34 45.84 0.68 -25.20
C ALA A 34 45.81 1.28 -23.76
N THR A 35 45.60 0.33 -22.81
CA THR A 35 45.94 0.29 -21.35
C THR A 35 45.04 1.09 -20.37
N SER A 36 44.85 0.72 -19.08
CA SER A 36 45.23 -0.50 -18.30
C SER A 36 44.26 -0.75 -17.10
N PRO A 37 44.28 -1.92 -16.41
CA PRO A 37 43.19 -2.34 -15.51
C PRO A 37 43.44 -2.09 -14.01
N ILE A 38 42.46 -1.54 -13.26
CA ILE A 38 42.50 -1.46 -11.79
C ILE A 38 41.13 -1.72 -11.12
N ALA A 39 41.17 -2.67 -10.17
CA ALA A 39 40.32 -2.89 -8.99
C ALA A 39 38.78 -2.90 -9.09
N THR A 40 38.23 -4.09 -8.90
CA THR A 40 36.86 -4.37 -8.43
C THR A 40 36.58 -3.68 -7.08
N GLN A 41 35.68 -2.70 -7.03
CA GLN A 41 35.05 -2.25 -5.78
C GLN A 41 33.55 -2.51 -5.82
N GLN A 42 33.06 -3.33 -4.89
CA GLN A 42 31.64 -3.56 -4.67
C GLN A 42 31.04 -2.36 -3.90
N PRO A 43 30.00 -1.68 -4.41
CA PRO A 43 29.27 -0.71 -3.60
C PRO A 43 28.39 -1.44 -2.58
N THR A 44 28.71 -1.28 -1.30
CA THR A 44 27.91 -1.78 -0.17
C THR A 44 26.52 -1.16 -0.15
N TYR A 45 25.49 -2.00 -0.02
CA TYR A 45 24.09 -1.57 0.08
C TYR A 45 23.82 -0.89 1.43
N ALA A 46 23.76 0.45 1.45
CA ALA A 46 23.25 1.19 2.61
C ALA A 46 21.72 1.00 2.73
N ALA A 47 21.27 0.31 3.78
CA ALA A 47 19.86 0.01 4.02
C ALA A 47 19.10 1.27 4.49
N GLN A 48 18.31 1.87 3.59
CA GLN A 48 17.38 2.97 3.93
C GLN A 48 16.40 2.50 5.02
N GLN A 49 16.45 3.13 6.19
CA GLN A 49 15.41 3.00 7.21
C GLN A 49 14.15 3.77 6.75
N PRO A 50 12.94 3.24 6.94
CA PRO A 50 11.73 4.03 6.78
C PRO A 50 11.64 5.05 7.93
N GLU A 51 11.40 6.32 7.58
CA GLU A 51 11.08 7.36 8.56
C GLU A 51 9.67 7.10 9.11
N HIS A 52 9.50 7.27 10.43
CA HIS A 52 8.23 7.05 11.12
C HIS A 52 7.45 8.37 11.15
N ASP A 53 6.23 8.39 10.62
CA ASP A 53 5.36 9.57 10.67
C ASP A 53 4.96 9.90 12.13
N ALA A 54 5.54 10.98 12.64
CA ALA A 54 5.23 11.56 13.95
C ALA A 54 4.27 12.75 13.79
N ASP A 55 2.97 12.46 13.74
CA ASP A 55 1.92 13.50 13.79
C ASP A 55 2.00 14.26 15.12
N VAL A 56 2.45 15.52 15.09
CA VAL A 56 2.42 16.42 16.24
C VAL A 56 1.09 17.17 16.26
N GLU A 57 0.11 16.62 16.98
CA GLU A 57 -1.04 17.41 17.44
C GLU A 57 -0.52 18.51 18.38
N LYS A 58 -0.87 19.77 18.08
CA LYS A 58 -0.67 20.90 18.99
C LYS A 58 -1.57 20.71 20.21
N ASP A 59 -0.98 20.61 21.40
CA ASP A 59 -1.52 21.19 22.63
C ASP A 59 -0.50 21.11 23.78
N GLY A 60 -0.53 22.09 24.67
CA GLY A 60 0.29 22.14 25.89
C GLY A 60 1.56 22.99 25.76
N GLU A 61 1.48 24.23 26.26
CA GLU A 61 2.59 25.14 26.43
C GLU A 61 3.73 24.51 27.24
N SER A 62 4.94 24.55 26.70
CA SER A 62 6.18 24.38 27.47
C SER A 62 7.19 25.40 26.98
N GLN A 63 7.64 26.26 27.89
CA GLN A 63 8.38 27.48 27.59
C GLN A 63 9.70 27.19 26.87
N HIS A 64 9.81 27.66 25.63
CA HIS A 64 11.10 27.99 25.01
C HIS A 64 11.16 29.51 24.79
N PRO A 65 12.32 30.16 24.98
CA PRO A 65 12.39 31.62 24.95
C PRO A 65 12.09 32.17 23.55
N THR A 66 11.21 33.17 23.49
CA THR A 66 10.95 33.95 22.27
C THR A 66 11.99 35.07 22.13
N ASP A 67 13.00 34.89 21.28
CA ASP A 67 13.77 36.02 20.74
C ASP A 67 14.33 35.68 19.34
N PRO A 68 14.10 36.46 18.26
CA PRO A 68 14.44 36.07 16.88
C PRO A 68 15.91 36.36 16.47
N ALA A 69 16.86 36.34 17.41
CA ALA A 69 18.17 36.97 17.24
C ALA A 69 19.39 36.03 17.12
N ASP A 70 19.23 34.70 17.19
CA ASP A 70 20.40 33.78 17.25
C ASP A 70 20.19 32.44 16.49
N GLU A 71 19.69 32.48 15.25
CA GLU A 71 19.58 31.29 14.38
C GLU A 71 20.94 30.86 13.79
N LYS A 72 21.77 30.23 14.64
CA LYS A 72 22.80 29.30 14.18
C LYS A 72 22.15 27.91 14.01
N ALA A 73 22.21 27.37 12.78
CA ALA A 73 21.52 26.14 12.39
C ALA A 73 21.64 24.97 13.38
N ALA A 74 20.52 24.31 13.67
CA ALA A 74 20.43 23.14 14.54
C ALA A 74 21.05 21.90 13.86
N PHE A 75 21.91 21.18 14.57
CA PHE A 75 22.60 19.99 14.05
C PHE A 75 21.78 18.72 14.29
N LEU A 76 21.14 18.22 13.23
CA LEU A 76 20.45 16.92 13.27
C LEU A 76 21.44 15.77 13.45
N VAL A 77 21.36 15.08 14.59
CA VAL A 77 22.27 13.98 14.95
C VAL A 77 21.91 12.69 14.21
N LYS A 78 22.90 12.10 13.53
CA LYS A 78 22.78 10.88 12.73
C LYS A 78 23.83 9.84 13.14
N TRP A 79 23.65 8.62 12.63
CA TRP A 79 24.65 7.55 12.73
C TRP A 79 25.87 7.85 11.85
N GLU A 80 27.05 7.55 12.37
CA GLU A 80 28.29 7.48 11.58
C GLU A 80 28.44 6.09 10.94
N ASP A 81 29.14 6.00 9.81
CA ASP A 81 29.34 4.74 9.11
C ASP A 81 30.10 3.73 9.98
N GLY A 82 29.49 2.56 10.19
CA GLY A 82 30.05 1.50 11.04
C GLY A 82 29.96 1.76 12.56
N GLU A 83 29.26 2.80 13.02
CA GLU A 83 29.17 3.15 14.45
C GLU A 83 28.65 1.98 15.30
N LYS A 84 29.43 1.56 16.32
CA LYS A 84 29.11 0.39 17.18
C LYS A 84 27.85 0.56 18.02
N ALA A 85 27.42 1.80 18.26
CA ALA A 85 26.19 2.11 18.97
C ALA A 85 24.93 1.81 18.14
N ASN A 86 25.04 1.66 16.81
CA ASN A 86 23.93 1.24 15.97
C ASN A 86 23.68 -0.28 16.14
N PRO A 87 22.48 -0.71 16.59
CA PRO A 87 22.16 -2.12 16.82
C PRO A 87 22.31 -3.03 15.59
N ARG A 88 22.25 -2.45 14.39
CA ARG A 88 22.47 -3.19 13.13
C ARG A 88 23.93 -3.58 12.91
N ASN A 89 24.88 -2.88 13.53
CA ASN A 89 26.32 -3.14 13.39
C ASN A 89 26.87 -4.14 14.42
N TRP A 90 26.05 -4.65 15.34
CA TRP A 90 26.46 -5.64 16.33
C TRP A 90 26.84 -6.99 15.70
N SER A 91 27.75 -7.72 16.36
CA SER A 91 28.15 -9.05 15.91
C SER A 91 26.98 -10.04 16.01
N ASN A 92 26.93 -11.01 15.08
CA ASN A 92 25.83 -11.98 15.01
C ASN A 92 25.67 -12.79 16.31
N GLY A 93 26.78 -13.11 16.99
CA GLY A 93 26.74 -13.78 18.31
C GLY A 93 26.10 -12.92 19.39
N TYR A 94 26.40 -11.61 19.43
CA TYR A 94 25.77 -10.69 20.36
C TYR A 94 24.27 -10.51 20.06
N LYS A 95 23.90 -10.32 18.78
CA LYS A 95 22.50 -10.27 18.36
C LYS A 95 21.73 -11.54 18.76
N ALA A 96 22.34 -12.72 18.62
CA ALA A 96 21.75 -13.99 19.05
C ALA A 96 21.56 -14.05 20.57
N PHE A 97 22.53 -13.57 21.37
CA PHE A 97 22.41 -13.47 22.82
C PHE A 97 21.30 -12.49 23.28
N ILE A 98 21.14 -11.34 22.62
CA ILE A 98 19.99 -10.45 22.86
C ILE A 98 18.68 -11.12 22.42
N THR A 99 18.67 -11.83 21.29
CA THR A 99 17.48 -12.57 20.81
C THR A 99 17.05 -13.64 21.80
N TRP A 100 17.99 -14.34 22.44
CA TRP A 100 17.71 -15.31 23.49
C TRP A 100 17.12 -14.64 24.74
N GLN A 101 17.66 -13.50 25.19
CA GLN A 101 17.10 -12.71 26.30
C GLN A 101 15.66 -12.25 26.01
N LEU A 102 15.41 -11.69 24.82
CA LEU A 102 14.06 -11.32 24.36
C LEU A 102 13.11 -12.53 24.31
N GLY A 103 13.64 -13.70 23.92
CA GLY A 103 12.93 -14.98 23.99
C GLY A 103 12.60 -15.39 25.42
N MET A 104 13.51 -15.23 26.39
CA MET A 104 13.26 -15.53 27.80
C MET A 104 12.19 -14.61 28.41
N LEU A 105 12.20 -13.31 28.11
CA LEU A 105 11.14 -12.38 28.55
C LEU A 105 9.76 -12.83 28.05
N ALA A 106 9.66 -13.18 26.77
CA ALA A 106 8.41 -13.67 26.18
C ALA A 106 8.02 -15.07 26.68
N LEU A 107 8.98 -15.97 26.92
CA LEU A 107 8.74 -17.26 27.55
C LEU A 107 8.16 -17.07 28.95
N SER A 108 8.68 -16.16 29.76
CA SER A 108 8.18 -15.88 31.11
C SER A 108 6.70 -15.47 31.09
N ALA A 109 6.33 -14.52 30.23
CA ALA A 109 4.95 -14.10 30.07
C ALA A 109 4.04 -15.22 29.55
N SER A 110 4.50 -15.97 28.53
CA SER A 110 3.77 -17.08 27.93
C SER A 110 3.62 -18.27 28.88
N LEU A 111 4.61 -18.53 29.72
CA LEU A 111 4.59 -19.54 30.80
C LEU A 111 3.52 -19.16 31.82
N GLY A 112 3.51 -17.89 32.24
CA GLY A 112 2.53 -17.38 33.20
C GLY A 112 1.09 -17.56 32.76
N SER A 113 0.80 -17.57 31.46
CA SER A 113 -0.57 -17.77 30.97
C SER A 113 -1.18 -19.15 31.25
N SER A 114 -0.36 -20.19 31.44
CA SER A 114 -0.82 -21.59 31.55
C SER A 114 -0.32 -22.34 32.78
N ILE A 115 0.73 -21.84 33.45
CA ILE A 115 1.37 -22.56 34.56
C ILE A 115 0.41 -22.85 35.72
N ILE A 116 -0.60 -22.00 35.96
CA ILE A 116 -1.62 -22.19 37.00
C ILE A 116 -2.73 -23.21 36.64
N ALA A 117 -2.92 -23.57 35.36
CA ALA A 117 -4.04 -24.43 34.94
C ALA A 117 -4.16 -25.78 35.70
N PRO A 118 -3.06 -26.52 36.00
CA PRO A 118 -3.14 -27.77 36.78
C PRO A 118 -3.59 -27.60 38.23
N ALA A 119 -3.72 -26.36 38.72
CA ALA A 119 -4.08 -26.02 40.09
C ALA A 119 -5.54 -25.57 40.27
N GLU A 120 -6.33 -25.51 39.19
CA GLU A 120 -7.74 -25.11 39.20
C GLU A 120 -8.59 -25.81 40.26
N GLU A 121 -8.47 -27.13 40.39
CA GLU A 121 -9.18 -27.93 41.39
C GLU A 121 -8.84 -27.48 42.82
N ALA A 122 -7.54 -27.27 43.13
CA ALA A 122 -7.09 -26.79 44.44
C ALA A 122 -7.50 -25.33 44.72
N ILE A 123 -7.66 -24.50 43.67
CA ILE A 123 -8.16 -23.13 43.77
C ILE A 123 -9.68 -23.13 43.98
N SER A 124 -10.41 -24.04 43.32
CA SER A 124 -11.85 -24.24 43.48
C SER A 124 -12.18 -24.65 44.91
N GLU A 125 -11.50 -25.67 45.44
CA GLU A 125 -11.62 -26.10 46.84
C GLU A 125 -11.26 -24.99 47.83
N TYR A 126 -10.17 -24.25 47.57
CA TYR A 126 -9.72 -23.18 48.47
C TYR A 126 -10.65 -21.95 48.49
N THR A 127 -11.28 -21.60 47.35
CA THR A 127 -12.10 -20.38 47.23
C THR A 127 -13.60 -20.64 47.28
N GLY A 128 -14.05 -21.89 47.21
CA GLY A 128 -15.46 -22.27 47.23
C GLY A 128 -16.23 -22.00 45.93
N VAL A 129 -15.54 -21.64 44.83
CA VAL A 129 -16.15 -21.45 43.51
C VAL A 129 -16.10 -22.74 42.70
N SER A 130 -16.99 -22.91 41.71
CA SER A 130 -17.00 -24.11 40.88
C SER A 130 -15.73 -24.23 40.01
N GLN A 131 -15.38 -25.44 39.58
CA GLN A 131 -14.18 -25.65 38.77
C GLN A 131 -14.27 -24.95 37.40
N GLU A 132 -15.47 -24.81 36.84
CA GLU A 132 -15.71 -24.07 35.59
C GLU A 132 -15.37 -22.58 35.74
N LEU A 133 -15.61 -21.99 36.92
CA LEU A 133 -15.20 -20.62 37.22
C LEU A 133 -13.68 -20.51 37.37
N THR A 134 -12.97 -21.55 37.82
CA THR A 134 -11.50 -21.47 37.99
C THR A 134 -10.72 -21.38 36.68
N VAL A 135 -11.30 -21.80 35.55
CA VAL A 135 -10.75 -21.61 34.20
C VAL A 135 -10.52 -20.12 33.87
N LEU A 136 -11.24 -19.20 34.54
CA LEU A 136 -10.99 -17.76 34.45
C LEU A 136 -9.56 -17.35 34.86
N CYS A 137 -8.83 -18.15 35.66
CA CYS A 137 -7.42 -17.89 36.00
C CYS A 137 -6.51 -17.87 34.76
N VAL A 138 -6.80 -18.74 33.78
CA VAL A 138 -6.13 -18.81 32.48
C VAL A 138 -6.75 -17.78 31.54
N SER A 139 -8.07 -17.82 31.35
CA SER A 139 -8.76 -16.97 30.37
C SER A 139 -8.54 -15.48 30.61
N LEU A 140 -8.62 -14.98 31.86
CA LEU A 140 -8.46 -13.54 32.14
C LEU A 140 -7.04 -13.04 31.92
N TYR A 141 -6.02 -13.87 32.15
CA TYR A 141 -4.64 -13.51 31.82
C TYR A 141 -4.46 -13.38 30.29
N VAL A 142 -5.05 -14.30 29.53
CA VAL A 142 -5.05 -14.21 28.05
C VAL A 142 -5.91 -13.05 27.53
N LEU A 143 -6.98 -12.67 28.24
CA LEU A 143 -7.70 -11.42 27.96
C LEU A 143 -6.81 -10.20 28.22
N GLY A 144 -5.96 -10.23 29.25
CA GLY A 144 -4.91 -9.23 29.47
C GLY A 144 -3.96 -9.09 28.27
N PHE A 145 -3.61 -10.20 27.59
CA PHE A 145 -2.85 -10.16 26.33
C PHE A 145 -3.58 -9.49 25.15
N ALA A 146 -4.91 -9.30 25.21
CA ALA A 146 -5.64 -8.53 24.21
C ALA A 146 -5.42 -7.02 24.39
N PHE A 147 -5.39 -6.55 25.64
CA PHE A 147 -5.37 -5.12 25.97
C PHE A 147 -3.97 -4.55 26.23
N GLY A 148 -3.06 -5.34 26.81
CA GLY A 148 -1.70 -4.86 27.11
C GLY A 148 -0.90 -4.32 25.93
N PRO A 149 -0.99 -4.86 24.69
CA PRO A 149 -0.31 -4.28 23.53
C PRO A 149 -0.72 -2.83 23.22
N LEU A 150 -1.94 -2.41 23.59
CA LEU A 150 -2.43 -1.04 23.45
C LEU A 150 -1.63 -0.05 24.31
N LEU A 151 -1.09 -0.52 25.44
CA LEU A 151 -0.25 0.27 26.35
C LEU A 151 1.23 0.14 25.96
N TRP A 152 1.73 -1.08 25.76
CA TRP A 152 3.17 -1.32 25.64
C TRP A 152 3.76 -1.03 24.26
N ALA A 153 2.97 -1.11 23.17
CA ALA A 153 3.47 -0.77 21.84
C ALA A 153 3.77 0.74 21.68
N PRO A 154 2.86 1.68 22.02
CA PRO A 154 3.16 3.12 22.02
C PRO A 154 4.34 3.50 22.93
N VAL A 155 4.41 2.89 24.13
CA VAL A 155 5.52 3.10 25.06
C VAL A 155 6.85 2.66 24.43
N SER A 156 6.86 1.56 23.65
CA SER A 156 8.07 1.10 22.95
C SER A 156 8.54 2.02 21.82
N GLU A 157 7.61 2.74 21.20
CA GLU A 157 7.92 3.71 20.15
C GLU A 157 8.47 4.99 20.76
N VAL A 158 7.92 5.49 21.88
CA VAL A 158 8.41 6.75 22.47
C VAL A 158 9.66 6.56 23.34
N TYR A 159 9.69 5.55 24.21
CA TYR A 159 10.76 5.39 25.23
C TYR A 159 11.83 4.34 24.87
N GLY A 160 11.68 3.63 23.75
CA GLY A 160 12.59 2.56 23.34
C GLY A 160 12.13 1.17 23.78
N ARG A 161 12.79 0.12 23.27
CA ARG A 161 12.32 -1.27 23.45
C ARG A 161 12.60 -1.79 24.85
N LYS A 162 13.74 -1.44 25.46
CA LYS A 162 14.08 -1.96 26.79
C LYS A 162 13.09 -1.44 27.83
N TRP A 163 12.87 -0.13 27.84
CA TRP A 163 12.02 0.54 28.82
C TRP A 163 10.52 0.27 28.67
N SER A 164 10.08 -0.26 27.53
CA SER A 164 8.69 -0.74 27.39
C SER A 164 8.47 -2.18 27.86
N MET A 165 9.53 -2.95 28.09
CA MET A 165 9.45 -4.36 28.53
C MET A 165 9.85 -4.53 30.00
N GLU A 166 10.98 -3.97 30.45
CA GLU A 166 11.51 -4.21 31.81
C GLU A 166 10.52 -3.83 32.94
N PRO A 167 9.93 -2.62 32.96
CA PRO A 167 9.01 -2.24 34.04
C PRO A 167 7.72 -3.07 33.98
N ALA A 168 7.31 -3.50 32.79
CA ALA A 168 6.12 -4.31 32.60
C ALA A 168 6.33 -5.73 33.15
N MET A 169 7.52 -6.32 32.96
CA MET A 169 7.85 -7.64 33.52
C MET A 169 8.02 -7.60 35.06
N ILE A 170 8.49 -6.49 35.64
CA ILE A 170 8.41 -6.27 37.09
C ILE A 170 6.94 -6.26 37.53
N GLY A 171 6.07 -5.58 36.79
CA GLY A 171 4.61 -5.60 37.00
C GLY A 171 4.05 -7.02 37.01
N LEU A 172 4.37 -7.85 36.01
CA LEU A 172 3.98 -9.26 35.94
C LEU A 172 4.39 -10.00 37.23
N ALA A 173 5.66 -9.95 37.63
CA ALA A 173 6.13 -10.67 38.82
C ALA A 173 5.42 -10.23 40.11
N LEU A 174 5.13 -8.94 40.26
CA LEU A 174 4.36 -8.41 41.39
C LEU A 174 2.89 -8.90 41.37
N PHE A 175 2.27 -8.98 40.19
CA PHE A 175 0.91 -9.52 40.06
C PHE A 175 0.84 -11.03 40.28
N SER A 176 1.83 -11.81 39.85
CA SER A 176 1.94 -13.25 40.20
C SER A 176 2.08 -13.46 41.70
N ILE A 177 2.92 -12.67 42.40
CA ILE A 177 2.95 -12.64 43.88
C ILE A 177 1.57 -12.30 44.44
N GLY A 178 0.88 -11.31 43.86
CA GLY A 178 -0.50 -10.94 44.18
C GLY A 178 -1.49 -12.10 44.07
N THR A 179 -1.38 -12.93 43.03
CA THR A 179 -2.16 -14.15 42.87
C THR A 179 -1.81 -15.18 43.95
N ALA A 180 -0.52 -15.41 44.22
CA ALA A 180 -0.07 -16.37 45.24
C ALA A 180 -0.54 -16.02 46.68
N VAL A 181 -0.55 -14.73 47.05
CA VAL A 181 -1.02 -14.27 48.37
C VAL A 181 -2.54 -14.10 48.47
N SER A 182 -3.27 -14.24 47.36
CA SER A 182 -4.72 -14.01 47.33
C SER A 182 -5.50 -14.98 48.21
N LYS A 183 -6.60 -14.47 48.79
CA LYS A 183 -7.46 -15.17 49.76
C LYS A 183 -8.89 -15.43 49.26
N ASN A 184 -9.25 -14.94 48.09
CA ASN A 184 -10.56 -15.11 47.48
C ASN A 184 -10.45 -15.12 45.94
N ALA A 185 -11.47 -15.65 45.26
CA ALA A 185 -11.47 -15.80 43.80
C ALA A 185 -11.37 -14.45 43.05
N ALA A 186 -12.02 -13.39 43.52
CA ALA A 186 -11.97 -12.09 42.86
C ALA A 186 -10.56 -11.49 42.84
N SER A 187 -9.81 -11.60 43.94
CA SER A 187 -8.40 -11.16 44.01
C SER A 187 -7.50 -11.97 43.07
N ILE A 188 -7.72 -13.30 42.97
CA ILE A 188 -7.04 -14.16 41.98
C ILE A 188 -7.36 -13.64 40.57
N PHE A 189 -8.64 -13.56 40.19
CA PHE A 189 -9.06 -13.16 38.84
C PHE A 189 -8.55 -11.76 38.41
N ILE A 190 -8.58 -10.78 39.31
CA ILE A 190 -8.07 -9.43 39.05
C ILE A 190 -6.55 -9.45 38.88
N THR A 191 -5.81 -10.11 39.78
CA THR A 191 -4.34 -10.18 39.69
C THR A 191 -3.89 -10.95 38.45
N ARG A 192 -4.60 -12.02 38.06
CA ARG A 192 -4.40 -12.74 36.80
C ARG A 192 -4.64 -11.88 35.56
N PHE A 193 -5.72 -11.08 35.53
CA PHE A 193 -5.96 -10.15 34.41
C PHE A 193 -4.81 -9.15 34.25
N PHE A 194 -4.42 -8.47 35.33
CA PHE A 194 -3.33 -7.51 35.28
C PHE A 194 -1.98 -8.16 34.99
N GLY A 195 -1.67 -9.32 35.57
CA GLY A 195 -0.51 -10.13 35.21
C GLY A 195 -0.44 -10.35 33.70
N GLY A 196 -1.56 -10.68 33.06
CA GLY A 196 -1.68 -10.76 31.61
C GLY A 196 -1.38 -9.45 30.89
N VAL A 197 -2.02 -8.34 31.30
CA VAL A 197 -1.78 -7.00 30.73
C VAL A 197 -0.30 -6.65 30.77
N PHE A 198 0.37 -6.84 31.91
CA PHE A 198 1.79 -6.55 32.11
C PHE A 198 2.70 -7.52 31.34
N GLY A 199 2.41 -8.83 31.40
CA GLY A 199 3.14 -9.86 30.67
C GLY A 199 3.04 -9.76 29.15
N SER A 200 2.06 -9.05 28.59
CA SER A 200 1.95 -8.91 27.13
C SER A 200 3.08 -8.06 26.50
N ALA A 201 3.86 -7.32 27.30
CA ALA A 201 4.82 -6.33 26.79
C ALA A 201 5.92 -6.91 25.90
N PRO A 202 6.58 -8.05 26.23
CA PRO A 202 7.52 -8.68 25.32
C PRO A 202 6.81 -9.30 24.11
N VAL A 203 5.61 -9.88 24.32
CA VAL A 203 4.83 -10.53 23.26
C VAL A 203 4.51 -9.57 22.11
N SER A 204 4.22 -8.29 22.42
CA SER A 204 4.03 -7.23 21.42
C SER A 204 5.35 -6.65 20.90
N ASN A 205 6.30 -6.33 21.79
CA ASN A 205 7.43 -5.45 21.44
C ASN A 205 8.63 -6.20 20.86
N VAL A 206 8.83 -7.48 21.17
CA VAL A 206 10.01 -8.24 20.68
C VAL A 206 10.05 -8.31 19.16
N SER A 207 8.92 -8.45 18.48
CA SER A 207 8.87 -8.49 17.01
C SER A 207 9.41 -7.21 16.36
N ALA A 208 9.12 -6.04 16.95
CA ALA A 208 9.67 -4.76 16.51
C ALA A 208 11.17 -4.66 16.85
N ALA A 209 11.55 -5.07 18.07
CA ALA A 209 12.93 -5.10 18.55
C ALA A 209 13.86 -5.96 17.65
N LEU A 210 13.39 -7.12 17.17
CA LEU A 210 14.12 -7.94 16.19
C LEU A 210 14.26 -7.24 14.83
N GLY A 211 13.30 -6.41 14.43
CA GLY A 211 13.39 -5.56 13.22
C GLY A 211 14.37 -4.40 13.33
N ASP A 212 14.64 -3.93 14.55
CA ASP A 212 15.64 -2.88 14.81
C ASP A 212 17.08 -3.44 14.67
N MET A 213 17.33 -4.69 15.13
CA MET A 213 18.66 -5.35 15.07
C MET A 213 19.00 -6.08 13.76
N TYR A 214 18.03 -6.75 13.14
CA TYR A 214 18.27 -7.67 12.02
C TYR A 214 17.82 -7.09 10.68
N GLU A 215 18.64 -7.29 9.66
CA GLU A 215 18.22 -7.09 8.28
C GLU A 215 17.06 -8.04 7.90
N PRO A 216 16.17 -7.65 6.96
CA PRO A 216 15.00 -8.45 6.57
C PRO A 216 15.31 -9.91 6.22
N ARG A 217 16.49 -10.19 5.65
CA ARG A 217 16.94 -11.55 5.29
C ARG A 217 17.21 -12.44 6.51
N ALA A 218 17.80 -11.88 7.58
CA ALA A 218 18.14 -12.62 8.80
C ALA A 218 16.98 -12.64 9.82
N ARG A 219 16.16 -11.59 9.83
CA ARG A 219 15.02 -11.38 10.75
C ARG A 219 14.11 -12.60 10.86
N GLY A 220 13.82 -13.28 9.74
CA GLY A 220 12.93 -14.44 9.72
C GLY A 220 13.43 -15.64 10.52
N ILE A 221 14.75 -15.81 10.69
CA ILE A 221 15.33 -16.88 11.51
C ILE A 221 15.17 -16.55 13.00
N ALA A 222 15.52 -15.32 13.40
CA ALA A 222 15.38 -14.86 14.78
C ALA A 222 13.92 -14.92 15.26
N VAL A 223 12.97 -14.48 14.44
CA VAL A 223 11.53 -14.57 14.73
C VAL A 223 11.07 -16.03 14.90
N THR A 224 11.64 -16.98 14.15
CA THR A 224 11.29 -18.41 14.28
C THR A 224 11.72 -18.99 15.64
N PHE A 225 12.90 -18.64 16.14
CA PHE A 225 13.35 -19.07 17.48
C PHE A 225 12.58 -18.36 18.60
N TYR A 226 12.24 -17.09 18.42
CA TYR A 226 11.36 -16.34 19.33
C TYR A 226 9.98 -17.00 19.46
N ALA A 227 9.39 -17.45 18.35
CA ALA A 227 8.08 -18.13 18.36
C ALA A 227 8.07 -19.41 19.21
N VAL A 228 9.18 -20.16 19.26
CA VAL A 228 9.33 -21.33 20.14
C VAL A 228 9.20 -20.94 21.61
N CYS A 229 9.68 -19.76 22.01
CA CYS A 229 9.58 -19.27 23.38
C CYS A 229 8.12 -18.88 23.72
N VAL A 230 7.46 -18.15 22.81
CA VAL A 230 6.06 -17.72 22.97
C VAL A 230 5.09 -18.92 23.05
N VAL A 231 5.31 -19.95 22.24
CA VAL A 231 4.48 -21.16 22.21
C VAL A 231 4.91 -22.20 23.25
N GLY A 232 6.20 -22.20 23.63
CA GLY A 232 6.77 -23.06 24.65
C GLY A 232 6.14 -22.85 26.02
N GLY A 233 5.82 -21.61 26.39
CA GLY A 233 5.14 -21.29 27.65
C GLY A 233 3.84 -22.09 27.88
N PRO A 234 2.82 -21.96 27.00
CA PRO A 234 1.59 -22.76 27.06
C PRO A 234 1.78 -24.28 27.15
N THR A 235 2.86 -24.82 26.58
CA THR A 235 3.10 -26.28 26.53
C THR A 235 3.93 -26.82 27.70
N ILE A 236 4.88 -26.04 28.22
CA ILE A 236 5.75 -26.46 29.33
C ILE A 236 5.12 -26.09 30.68
N GLY A 237 4.37 -24.98 30.74
CA GLY A 237 3.69 -24.48 31.94
C GLY A 237 2.85 -25.52 32.68
N PRO A 238 1.94 -26.26 32.02
CA PRO A 238 1.12 -27.25 32.70
C PRO A 238 1.92 -28.40 33.31
N VAL A 239 3.09 -28.74 32.75
CA VAL A 239 3.96 -29.78 33.31
C VAL A 239 4.64 -29.28 34.58
N ILE A 240 5.15 -28.04 34.58
CA ILE A 240 5.77 -27.40 35.74
C ILE A 240 4.73 -27.17 36.85
N GLY A 241 3.59 -26.56 36.51
CA GLY A 241 2.50 -26.29 37.45
C GLY A 241 1.93 -27.55 38.10
N SER A 242 1.82 -28.63 37.32
CA SER A 242 1.37 -29.94 37.83
C SER A 242 2.37 -30.54 38.81
N ALA A 243 3.67 -30.50 38.50
CA ALA A 243 4.72 -30.96 39.41
C ALA A 243 4.81 -30.16 40.72
N LEU A 244 4.57 -28.84 40.67
CA LEU A 244 4.53 -27.98 41.85
C LEU A 244 3.25 -28.22 42.69
N THR A 245 2.09 -28.31 42.04
CA THR A 245 0.80 -28.50 42.71
C THR A 245 0.68 -29.88 43.36
N ALA A 246 1.18 -30.93 42.70
CA ALA A 246 1.20 -32.29 43.23
C ALA A 246 2.13 -32.47 44.45
N ASN A 247 3.04 -31.51 44.70
CA ASN A 247 3.90 -31.54 45.88
C ASN A 247 3.16 -30.97 47.10
N SER A 248 2.82 -31.86 48.04
CA SER A 248 2.08 -31.55 49.27
C SER A 248 2.73 -30.52 50.20
N ARG A 249 4.03 -30.23 50.03
CA ARG A 249 4.74 -29.18 50.80
C ARG A 249 4.65 -27.79 50.17
N LEU A 250 4.25 -27.71 48.89
CA LEU A 250 4.22 -26.48 48.10
C LEU A 250 2.77 -26.06 47.82
N GLY A 251 1.99 -26.92 47.16
CA GLY A 251 0.62 -26.62 46.75
C GLY A 251 0.51 -25.46 45.74
N TRP A 252 -0.72 -25.04 45.45
CA TRP A 252 -1.00 -24.16 44.29
C TRP A 252 -0.32 -22.79 44.32
N ARG A 253 -0.11 -22.20 45.50
CA ARG A 253 0.49 -20.86 45.63
C ARG A 253 1.92 -20.78 45.12
N TRP A 254 2.67 -21.87 45.27
CA TRP A 254 4.05 -21.95 44.82
C TRP A 254 4.20 -22.02 43.31
N VAL A 255 3.12 -22.29 42.57
CA VAL A 255 3.10 -22.17 41.10
C VAL A 255 3.39 -20.72 40.68
N GLU A 256 2.63 -19.79 41.25
CA GLU A 256 2.76 -18.34 40.99
C GLU A 256 4.00 -17.72 41.66
N TYR A 257 4.45 -18.22 42.82
CA TYR A 257 5.75 -17.80 43.37
C TYR A 257 6.94 -18.22 42.49
N ILE A 258 6.91 -19.42 41.90
CA ILE A 258 7.96 -19.88 40.99
C ILE A 258 7.93 -19.08 39.68
N GLU A 259 6.74 -18.73 39.17
CA GLU A 259 6.61 -17.78 38.06
C GLU A 259 7.25 -16.43 38.41
N ALA A 260 6.92 -15.84 39.55
CA ALA A 260 7.50 -14.56 39.98
C ALA A 260 9.02 -14.62 40.14
N ILE A 261 9.56 -15.68 40.76
CA ILE A 261 11.01 -15.89 40.91
C ILE A 261 11.69 -16.00 39.54
N TRP A 262 11.10 -16.75 38.61
CA TRP A 262 11.60 -16.88 37.25
C TRP A 262 11.58 -15.54 36.51
N VAL A 263 10.47 -14.80 36.57
CA VAL A 263 10.34 -13.47 35.96
C VAL A 263 11.37 -12.50 36.54
N PHE A 264 11.54 -12.44 37.87
CA PHE A 264 12.57 -11.60 38.48
C PHE A 264 13.99 -12.00 38.08
N ALA A 265 14.30 -13.30 38.00
CA ALA A 265 15.61 -13.77 37.54
C ALA A 265 15.90 -13.36 36.09
N VAL A 266 14.90 -13.46 35.20
CA VAL A 266 15.01 -12.99 33.80
C VAL A 266 15.14 -11.46 33.74
N VAL A 267 14.34 -10.70 34.50
CA VAL A 267 14.44 -9.23 34.56
C VAL A 267 15.80 -8.78 35.08
N VAL A 268 16.35 -9.40 36.12
CA VAL A 268 17.71 -9.09 36.61
C VAL A 268 18.74 -9.33 35.50
N LEU A 269 18.65 -10.46 34.80
CA LEU A 269 19.53 -10.78 33.68
C LEU A 269 19.41 -9.73 32.54
N THR A 270 18.21 -9.40 32.08
CA THR A 270 18.01 -8.45 30.97
C THR A 270 18.29 -7.01 31.38
N TYR A 271 18.03 -6.64 32.62
CA TYR A 271 18.37 -5.32 33.15
C TYR A 271 19.89 -5.04 33.06
N PHE A 272 20.74 -6.03 33.34
CA PHE A 272 22.19 -5.89 33.23
C PHE A 272 22.75 -6.22 31.83
N CYS A 273 22.19 -7.19 31.11
CA CYS A 273 22.78 -7.72 29.87
C CYS A 273 22.10 -7.27 28.57
N MET A 274 20.92 -6.65 28.61
CA MET A 274 20.22 -6.14 27.44
C MET A 274 20.48 -4.62 27.28
N PRO A 275 21.09 -4.14 26.19
CA PRO A 275 21.18 -2.71 25.90
C PRO A 275 19.84 -2.18 25.37
N GLU A 276 19.68 -0.85 25.33
CA GLU A 276 18.65 -0.26 24.45
C GLU A 276 19.05 -0.49 22.98
N MET A 277 18.04 -0.70 22.16
CA MET A 277 18.14 -1.24 20.81
C MET A 277 17.24 -0.52 19.80
N TYR A 278 16.45 0.47 20.25
CA TYR A 278 15.69 1.34 19.38
C TYR A 278 16.55 2.52 18.89
N GLY A 279 16.84 2.54 17.58
CA GLY A 279 17.73 3.54 16.96
C GLY A 279 17.37 5.01 17.27
N PRO A 280 16.10 5.44 17.14
CA PRO A 280 15.69 6.82 17.44
C PRO A 280 15.90 7.26 18.90
N THR A 281 15.76 6.35 19.87
CA THR A 281 16.06 6.64 21.28
C THR A 281 17.56 6.75 21.52
N LEU A 282 18.36 5.89 20.89
CA LEU A 282 19.82 5.98 20.98
C LEU A 282 20.36 7.28 20.34
N LEU A 283 19.80 7.73 19.21
CA LEU A 283 20.14 9.02 18.60
C LEU A 283 19.71 10.23 19.45
N LYS A 284 18.55 10.16 20.11
CA LYS A 284 18.13 11.14 21.13
C LYS A 284 19.13 11.23 22.28
N TRP A 285 19.61 10.11 22.80
CA TRP A 285 20.66 10.11 23.82
C TRP A 285 22.00 10.62 23.27
N LYS A 286 22.37 10.31 22.02
CA LYS A 286 23.56 10.88 21.35
C LYS A 286 23.47 12.40 21.25
N ALA A 287 22.32 12.96 20.85
CA ALA A 287 22.09 14.41 20.80
C ALA A 287 22.20 15.07 22.18
N GLN A 288 21.53 14.52 23.19
CA GLN A 288 21.61 15.01 24.57
C GLN A 288 23.02 14.93 25.16
N ARG A 289 23.80 13.90 24.79
CA ARG A 289 25.20 13.79 25.18
C ARG A 289 26.08 14.83 24.47
N LEU A 290 25.92 15.00 23.17
CA LEU A 290 26.65 16.01 22.39
C LEU A 290 26.40 17.44 22.92
N ARG A 291 25.16 17.80 23.28
CA ARG A 291 24.88 19.09 23.97
C ARG A 291 25.69 19.27 25.25
N LYS A 292 25.80 18.21 26.07
CA LYS A 292 26.54 18.24 27.35
C LYS A 292 28.06 18.27 27.17
N GLU A 293 28.58 17.54 26.19
CA GLU A 293 30.02 17.42 25.90
C GLU A 293 30.58 18.67 25.19
N THR A 294 29.80 19.28 24.29
CA THR A 294 30.22 20.46 23.51
C THR A 294 29.77 21.80 24.11
N GLY A 295 28.80 21.79 25.02
CA GLY A 295 28.09 22.99 25.48
C GLY A 295 27.09 23.57 24.47
N ASP A 296 27.04 23.04 23.24
CA ASP A 296 26.26 23.58 22.13
C ASP A 296 24.84 23.00 22.13
N GLN A 297 23.84 23.85 22.39
CA GLN A 297 22.43 23.43 22.46
C GLN A 297 21.84 23.05 21.08
N ARG A 298 22.55 23.33 19.98
CA ARG A 298 22.06 23.12 18.61
C ARG A 298 21.92 21.65 18.20
N TYR A 299 22.59 20.71 18.86
CA TYR A 299 22.43 19.28 18.54
C TYR A 299 21.02 18.80 18.87
N TRP A 300 20.32 18.14 17.95
CA TRP A 300 18.92 17.72 18.15
C TRP A 300 18.56 16.44 17.37
N HIS A 301 17.51 15.75 17.84
CA HIS A 301 16.92 14.62 17.14
C HIS A 301 15.37 14.62 17.25
N PRO A 302 14.60 14.43 16.15
CA PRO A 302 13.13 14.48 16.13
C PRO A 302 12.41 13.67 17.21
N HIS A 303 13.02 12.57 17.65
CA HIS A 303 12.54 11.71 18.74
C HIS A 303 12.43 12.40 20.11
N GLU A 304 12.94 13.63 20.24
CA GLU A 304 12.77 14.46 21.43
C GLU A 304 11.37 15.08 21.52
N ALA A 305 10.71 15.38 20.39
CA ALA A 305 9.37 15.95 20.37
C ALA A 305 8.23 14.92 20.46
N MET A 306 8.51 13.62 20.29
CA MET A 306 7.51 12.56 20.42
C MET A 306 7.00 12.45 21.87
N LYS A 307 5.70 12.71 22.06
CA LYS A 307 4.95 12.55 23.31
C LYS A 307 3.87 11.47 23.14
N ILE A 308 3.54 10.77 24.22
CA ILE A 308 2.41 9.82 24.23
C ILE A 308 1.10 10.61 24.46
N THR A 309 0.35 10.85 23.39
CA THR A 309 -1.00 11.44 23.46
C THR A 309 -2.05 10.33 23.49
N PHE A 310 -3.04 10.42 24.39
CA PHE A 310 -4.10 9.41 24.52
C PHE A 310 -4.93 9.22 23.23
N SER A 311 -5.21 10.32 22.51
CA SER A 311 -5.84 10.32 21.17
C SER A 311 -5.07 9.43 20.18
N ASN A 312 -3.74 9.56 20.14
CA ASN A 312 -2.88 8.76 19.26
C ASN A 312 -2.90 7.26 19.62
N ILE A 313 -2.93 6.91 20.91
CA ILE A 313 -3.04 5.49 21.34
C ILE A 313 -4.36 4.88 20.81
N VAL A 314 -5.49 5.51 21.14
CA VAL A 314 -6.82 5.01 20.78
C VAL A 314 -6.96 4.91 19.26
N THR A 315 -6.50 5.92 18.52
CA THR A 315 -6.67 5.96 17.06
C THR A 315 -5.71 5.02 16.32
N LYS A 316 -4.43 4.95 16.71
CA LYS A 316 -3.43 4.13 15.99
C LYS A 316 -3.45 2.66 16.39
N HIS A 317 -3.74 2.34 17.66
CA HIS A 317 -3.62 0.99 18.21
C HIS A 317 -4.96 0.30 18.54
N LEU A 318 -6.07 1.02 18.68
CA LEU A 318 -7.39 0.42 18.93
C LEU A 318 -8.34 0.53 17.72
N SER A 319 -8.59 1.73 17.19
CA SER A 319 -9.58 1.90 16.11
C SER A 319 -9.12 1.31 14.78
N ARG A 320 -7.91 1.63 14.31
CA ARG A 320 -7.37 1.09 13.03
C ARG A 320 -7.39 -0.44 12.95
N PRO A 321 -6.94 -1.21 13.98
CA PRO A 321 -7.07 -2.67 13.97
C PRO A 321 -8.51 -3.19 13.89
N ILE A 322 -9.46 -2.58 14.62
CA ILE A 322 -10.88 -2.99 14.60
C ILE A 322 -11.52 -2.68 13.24
N VAL A 323 -11.19 -1.54 12.64
CA VAL A 323 -11.60 -1.21 11.27
C VAL A 323 -11.02 -2.24 10.30
N MET A 324 -9.72 -2.55 10.36
CA MET A 324 -9.13 -3.58 9.49
C MET A 324 -9.77 -4.97 9.68
N LEU A 325 -10.10 -5.39 10.90
CA LEU A 325 -10.83 -6.65 11.14
C LEU A 325 -12.23 -6.69 10.51
N THR A 326 -12.87 -5.53 10.29
CA THR A 326 -14.25 -5.43 9.79
C THR A 326 -14.35 -5.01 8.33
N THR A 327 -13.34 -4.31 7.78
CA THR A 327 -13.34 -3.78 6.41
C THR A 327 -12.38 -4.47 5.44
N GLU A 328 -11.39 -5.23 5.93
CA GLU A 328 -10.36 -5.88 5.09
C GLU A 328 -10.49 -7.42 5.13
N PRO A 329 -11.23 -8.05 4.19
CA PRO A 329 -11.52 -9.49 4.24
C PRO A 329 -10.28 -10.40 4.35
N MET A 330 -9.14 -10.00 3.77
CA MET A 330 -7.89 -10.75 3.94
C MET A 330 -7.39 -10.75 5.39
N VAL A 331 -7.41 -9.59 6.05
CA VAL A 331 -7.05 -9.48 7.47
C VAL A 331 -8.01 -10.32 8.30
N THR A 332 -9.32 -10.19 8.06
CA THR A 332 -10.35 -10.95 8.76
C THR A 332 -10.14 -12.46 8.62
N CYS A 333 -9.98 -13.01 7.40
CA CYS A 333 -9.82 -14.44 7.19
C CYS A 333 -8.52 -15.01 7.80
N ILE A 334 -7.39 -14.31 7.62
CA ILE A 334 -6.10 -14.76 8.17
C ILE A 334 -6.08 -14.62 9.70
N ALA A 335 -6.65 -13.54 10.24
CA ALA A 335 -6.80 -13.35 11.68
C ALA A 335 -7.72 -14.40 12.29
N ILE A 336 -8.88 -14.71 11.70
CA ILE A 336 -9.78 -15.77 12.19
C ILE A 336 -9.05 -17.11 12.23
N TYR A 337 -8.33 -17.49 11.18
CA TYR A 337 -7.63 -18.77 11.15
C TYR A 337 -6.50 -18.83 12.21
N ALA A 338 -5.69 -17.79 12.33
CA ALA A 338 -4.67 -17.69 13.38
C ALA A 338 -5.27 -17.68 14.80
N SER A 339 -6.42 -17.03 14.98
CA SER A 339 -7.16 -16.94 16.24
C SER A 339 -7.74 -18.30 16.65
N PHE A 340 -8.32 -19.01 15.70
CA PHE A 340 -8.88 -20.35 15.91
C PHE A 340 -7.80 -21.34 16.34
N VAL A 341 -6.67 -21.43 15.63
CA VAL A 341 -5.61 -22.39 15.99
C VAL A 341 -4.95 -22.05 17.34
N TYR A 342 -4.85 -20.76 17.69
CA TYR A 342 -4.32 -20.32 18.98
C TYR A 342 -5.31 -20.52 20.13
N GLY A 343 -6.60 -20.28 19.91
CA GLY A 343 -7.63 -20.60 20.90
C GLY A 343 -7.73 -22.11 21.16
N LEU A 344 -7.48 -22.93 20.13
CA LEU A 344 -7.35 -24.39 20.28
C LEU A 344 -6.14 -24.81 21.12
N LEU A 345 -5.00 -24.09 21.05
CA LEU A 345 -3.87 -24.35 21.96
C LEU A 345 -4.29 -24.21 23.43
N TYR A 346 -5.00 -23.14 23.79
CA TYR A 346 -5.49 -22.96 25.16
C TYR A 346 -6.61 -23.93 25.53
N LEU A 347 -7.47 -24.32 24.58
CA LEU A 347 -8.47 -25.37 24.81
C LEU A 347 -7.82 -26.73 25.15
N THR A 348 -6.59 -27.02 24.70
CA THR A 348 -5.90 -28.26 25.14
C THR A 348 -5.58 -28.29 26.64
N LEU A 349 -5.52 -27.12 27.31
CA LEU A 349 -5.31 -27.02 28.76
C LEU A 349 -6.43 -27.73 29.54
N GLU A 350 -7.68 -27.63 29.08
CA GLU A 350 -8.84 -28.32 29.64
C GLU A 350 -8.95 -29.78 29.17
N VAL A 351 -8.69 -30.01 27.88
CA VAL A 351 -8.97 -31.32 27.26
C VAL A 351 -7.99 -32.40 27.69
N PHE A 352 -6.71 -32.09 27.92
CA PHE A 352 -5.75 -33.13 28.33
C PHE A 352 -6.04 -33.67 29.74
N PRO A 353 -6.35 -32.86 30.78
CA PRO A 353 -6.89 -33.35 32.04
C PRO A 353 -8.15 -34.22 31.89
N ILE A 354 -9.11 -33.85 31.03
CA ILE A 354 -10.30 -34.69 30.78
C ILE A 354 -9.89 -36.06 30.22
N VAL A 355 -9.01 -36.11 29.21
CA VAL A 355 -8.61 -37.37 28.56
C VAL A 355 -7.73 -38.25 29.44
N TYR A 356 -6.72 -37.69 30.10
CA TYR A 356 -5.69 -38.48 30.78
C TYR A 356 -5.95 -38.61 32.30
N ARG A 357 -6.49 -37.58 32.96
CA ARG A 357 -6.80 -37.64 34.40
C ARG A 357 -8.18 -38.21 34.66
N GLN A 358 -9.24 -37.63 34.08
CA GLN A 358 -10.62 -38.06 34.34
C GLN A 358 -10.95 -39.40 33.67
N ASN A 359 -10.78 -39.51 32.35
CA ASN A 359 -11.20 -40.70 31.61
C ASN A 359 -10.25 -41.91 31.78
N ARG A 360 -8.97 -41.68 32.10
CA ARG A 360 -7.93 -42.72 32.21
C ARG A 360 -7.36 -42.91 33.63
N GLY A 361 -7.76 -42.09 34.60
CA GLY A 361 -7.32 -42.21 35.99
C GLY A 361 -5.82 -41.97 36.24
N MET A 362 -5.11 -41.30 35.32
CA MET A 362 -3.67 -41.05 35.49
C MET A 362 -3.39 -39.98 36.55
N GLY A 363 -2.30 -40.13 37.29
CA GLY A 363 -1.86 -39.13 38.28
C GLY A 363 -1.59 -37.75 37.66
N GLN A 364 -1.75 -36.70 38.45
CA GLN A 364 -1.74 -35.29 38.02
C GLN A 364 -0.55 -34.94 37.11
N ILE A 365 0.68 -35.32 37.49
CA ILE A 365 1.89 -35.07 36.68
C ILE A 365 1.83 -35.83 35.35
N VAL A 366 1.52 -37.14 35.39
CA VAL A 366 1.46 -38.01 34.20
C VAL A 366 0.42 -37.50 33.20
N SER A 367 -0.73 -37.01 33.67
CA SER A 367 -1.78 -36.46 32.80
C SER A 367 -1.39 -35.20 32.03
N THR A 368 -0.32 -34.51 32.43
CA THR A 368 0.20 -33.30 31.74
C THR A 368 1.39 -33.58 30.81
N LEU A 369 2.03 -34.75 30.89
CA LEU A 369 3.12 -35.12 29.98
C LEU A 369 2.77 -35.02 28.47
N PRO A 370 1.50 -35.23 28.02
CA PRO A 370 1.12 -35.05 26.61
C PRO A 370 1.33 -33.64 26.04
N PHE A 371 1.45 -32.59 26.88
CA PHE A 371 1.85 -31.26 26.41
C PHE A 371 3.30 -31.22 25.89
N LEU A 372 4.18 -32.12 26.37
CA LEU A 372 5.53 -32.29 25.80
C LEU A 372 5.47 -32.84 24.36
N GLY A 373 4.49 -33.68 24.05
CA GLY A 373 4.21 -34.10 22.68
C GLY A 373 3.86 -32.91 21.78
N LEU A 374 3.01 -32.01 22.28
CA LEU A 374 2.65 -30.76 21.58
C LEU A 374 3.90 -29.88 21.38
N PHE A 375 4.74 -29.73 22.41
CA PHE A 375 6.02 -28.99 22.31
C PHE A 375 7.00 -29.61 21.29
N VAL A 376 7.12 -30.94 21.23
CA VAL A 376 7.90 -31.64 20.19
C VAL A 376 7.36 -31.31 18.80
N GLY A 377 6.04 -31.24 18.63
CA GLY A 377 5.40 -30.74 17.41
C GLY A 377 5.82 -29.31 17.05
N VAL A 378 5.84 -28.41 18.02
CA VAL A 378 6.28 -27.00 17.86
C VAL A 378 7.74 -26.93 17.38
N LEU A 379 8.61 -27.83 17.84
CA LEU A 379 9.99 -27.96 17.34
C LEU A 379 10.04 -28.51 15.89
N PHE A 380 9.21 -29.49 15.52
CA PHE A 380 9.11 -29.94 14.13
C PHE A 380 8.65 -28.82 13.18
N ALA A 381 7.74 -27.94 13.62
CA ALA A 381 7.32 -26.76 12.85
C ALA A 381 8.47 -25.78 12.56
N VAL A 382 9.45 -25.64 13.46
CA VAL A 382 10.69 -24.88 13.20
C VAL A 382 11.45 -25.50 12.03
N GLY A 383 11.60 -26.83 12.01
CA GLY A 383 12.22 -27.56 10.91
C GLY A 383 11.53 -27.30 9.56
N ILE A 384 10.19 -27.37 9.52
CA ILE A 384 9.39 -27.08 8.32
C ILE A 384 9.60 -25.64 7.84
N ASN A 385 9.55 -24.67 8.76
CA ASN A 385 9.72 -23.25 8.45
C ASN A 385 11.14 -22.94 7.95
N LEU A 386 12.18 -23.49 8.59
CA LEU A 386 13.57 -23.34 8.16
C LEU A 386 13.84 -24.03 6.82
N ALA A 387 13.28 -25.20 6.55
CA ALA A 387 13.40 -25.88 5.26
C ALA A 387 12.78 -25.07 4.10
N ASN A 388 11.72 -24.29 4.35
CA ASN A 388 11.14 -23.41 3.35
C ASN A 388 11.88 -22.06 3.19
N GLN A 389 12.70 -21.61 4.16
CA GLN A 389 13.41 -20.33 4.06
C GLN A 389 14.30 -20.21 2.80
N PRO A 390 15.10 -21.21 2.39
CA PRO A 390 15.86 -21.15 1.13
C PRO A 390 14.99 -21.02 -0.13
N ARG A 391 13.76 -21.53 -0.13
CA ARG A 391 12.79 -21.36 -1.23
C ARG A 391 12.23 -19.94 -1.21
N TYR A 392 11.78 -19.45 -0.05
CA TYR A 392 11.27 -18.08 0.10
C TYR A 392 12.35 -17.04 -0.28
N ALA A 393 13.58 -17.21 0.21
CA ALA A 393 14.71 -16.33 -0.11
C ALA A 393 15.04 -16.33 -1.61
N ARG A 394 14.93 -17.47 -2.31
CA ARG A 394 15.06 -17.54 -3.77
C ARG A 394 13.95 -16.77 -4.48
N ILE A 395 12.70 -16.92 -4.06
CA ILE A 395 11.54 -16.21 -4.65
C ILE A 395 11.67 -14.69 -4.43
N VAL A 396 12.09 -14.25 -3.23
CA VAL A 396 12.33 -12.83 -2.94
C VAL A 396 13.53 -12.27 -3.71
N ALA A 397 14.61 -13.05 -3.87
CA ALA A 397 15.74 -12.65 -4.72
C ALA A 397 15.33 -12.51 -6.19
N GLN A 398 14.53 -13.46 -6.72
CA GLN A 398 13.93 -13.37 -8.04
C GLN A 398 12.98 -12.15 -8.17
N ASN A 399 12.26 -11.80 -7.11
CA ASN A 399 11.44 -10.58 -7.03
C ASN A 399 12.22 -9.32 -6.60
N LYS A 400 13.51 -9.22 -6.97
CA LYS A 400 14.37 -8.02 -6.76
C LYS A 400 14.41 -7.54 -5.30
N GLY A 401 14.38 -8.47 -4.34
CA GLY A 401 14.43 -8.19 -2.90
C GLY A 401 13.11 -7.81 -2.25
N ARG A 402 11.99 -7.77 -3.00
CA ARG A 402 10.66 -7.49 -2.42
C ARG A 402 10.00 -8.76 -1.89
N ALA A 403 9.42 -8.67 -0.69
CA ALA A 403 8.62 -9.73 -0.11
C ALA A 403 7.46 -10.13 -1.05
N VAL A 404 7.23 -11.43 -1.18
CA VAL A 404 6.07 -12.00 -1.89
C VAL A 404 5.20 -12.70 -0.84
N PRO A 405 4.07 -12.10 -0.41
CA PRO A 405 3.26 -12.67 0.66
C PRO A 405 2.78 -14.10 0.35
N GLU A 406 2.38 -14.37 -0.89
CA GLU A 406 1.90 -15.69 -1.32
C GLU A 406 2.97 -16.78 -1.19
N ALA A 407 4.26 -16.42 -1.16
CA ALA A 407 5.35 -17.37 -0.92
C ALA A 407 5.44 -17.86 0.54
N ARG A 408 4.69 -17.25 1.47
CA ARG A 408 4.49 -17.70 2.87
C ARG A 408 3.42 -18.80 3.01
N LEU A 409 2.51 -18.92 2.04
CA LEU A 409 1.35 -19.80 2.11
C LEU A 409 1.62 -21.31 1.93
N PRO A 410 2.64 -21.79 1.19
CA PRO A 410 2.83 -23.24 1.00
C PRO A 410 3.08 -24.04 2.30
N PRO A 411 3.90 -23.60 3.26
CA PRO A 411 4.01 -24.27 4.56
C PRO A 411 2.69 -24.28 5.34
N MET A 412 1.88 -23.22 5.22
CA MET A 412 0.58 -23.10 5.90
C MET A 412 -0.40 -24.23 5.51
N LEU A 413 -0.29 -24.77 4.28
CA LEU A 413 -1.04 -25.96 3.86
C LEU A 413 -0.58 -27.22 4.59
N ILE A 414 0.74 -27.44 4.67
CA ILE A 414 1.33 -28.56 5.42
C ILE A 414 0.89 -28.47 6.89
N GLY A 415 0.96 -27.28 7.48
CA GLY A 415 0.47 -27.01 8.82
C GLY A 415 -1.02 -27.35 8.98
N GLY A 416 -1.86 -26.88 8.06
CA GLY A 416 -3.30 -27.19 8.02
C GLY A 416 -3.60 -28.68 8.03
N PHE A 417 -2.93 -29.45 7.17
CA PHE A 417 -3.11 -30.91 7.09
C PHE A 417 -2.67 -31.61 8.38
N LEU A 418 -1.50 -31.27 8.92
CA LEU A 418 -1.00 -31.83 10.19
C LEU A 418 -1.94 -31.49 11.36
N PHE A 419 -2.45 -30.25 11.41
CA PHE A 419 -3.36 -29.80 12.45
C PHE A 419 -4.69 -30.55 12.42
N THR A 420 -5.30 -30.62 11.24
CA THR A 420 -6.58 -31.33 11.00
C THR A 420 -6.45 -32.82 11.32
N LEU A 421 -5.39 -33.47 10.82
CA LEU A 421 -5.08 -34.87 11.11
C LEU A 421 -4.89 -35.11 12.62
N GLY A 422 -4.12 -34.24 13.28
CA GLY A 422 -3.88 -34.34 14.73
C GLY A 422 -5.15 -34.25 15.56
N LEU A 423 -6.09 -33.36 15.21
CA LEU A 423 -7.37 -33.21 15.92
C LEU A 423 -8.26 -34.45 15.78
N PHE A 424 -8.44 -34.98 14.56
CA PHE A 424 -9.23 -36.20 14.34
C PHE A 424 -8.58 -37.43 14.98
N TRP A 425 -7.27 -37.58 14.85
CA TRP A 425 -6.51 -38.67 15.45
C TRP A 425 -6.63 -38.62 16.98
N PHE A 426 -6.36 -37.48 17.60
CA PHE A 426 -6.48 -37.30 19.06
C PHE A 426 -7.90 -37.63 19.53
N GLY A 427 -8.93 -37.05 18.90
CA GLY A 427 -10.33 -37.22 19.29
C GLY A 427 -10.77 -38.68 19.35
N TRP A 428 -10.53 -39.43 18.29
CA TRP A 428 -10.99 -40.83 18.19
C TRP A 428 -10.08 -41.83 18.91
N THR A 429 -8.85 -41.47 19.26
CA THR A 429 -7.93 -42.33 20.02
C THR A 429 -7.79 -41.96 21.51
N ALA A 430 -8.46 -40.89 21.95
CA ALA A 430 -8.52 -40.50 23.35
C ALA A 430 -9.17 -41.56 24.26
N ASP A 431 -10.15 -42.31 23.73
CA ASP A 431 -10.88 -43.40 24.41
C ASP A 431 -9.93 -44.39 25.12
N PRO A 432 -10.16 -44.72 26.41
CA PRO A 432 -9.31 -45.63 27.19
C PRO A 432 -8.99 -46.97 26.54
N LYS A 433 -9.83 -47.49 25.62
CA LYS A 433 -9.57 -48.74 24.88
C LYS A 433 -8.31 -48.71 24.02
N PHE A 434 -7.83 -47.52 23.64
CA PHE A 434 -6.59 -47.34 22.89
C PHE A 434 -5.42 -47.02 23.84
N HIS A 435 -4.22 -47.53 23.51
CA HIS A 435 -3.02 -47.27 24.30
C HIS A 435 -2.68 -45.77 24.35
N TRP A 436 -2.35 -45.25 25.53
CA TRP A 436 -2.19 -43.82 25.81
C TRP A 436 -1.17 -43.10 24.93
N SER A 437 -0.16 -43.82 24.42
CA SER A 437 0.84 -43.25 23.51
C SER A 437 0.24 -42.80 22.17
N ILE A 438 -0.87 -43.39 21.73
CA ILE A 438 -1.52 -43.10 20.45
C ILE A 438 -2.09 -41.66 20.42
N PRO A 439 -2.98 -41.25 21.34
CA PRO A 439 -3.41 -39.85 21.42
C PRO A 439 -2.25 -38.92 21.85
N THR A 440 -1.24 -39.41 22.57
CA THR A 440 -0.06 -38.60 22.91
C THR A 440 0.76 -38.23 21.67
N ILE A 441 0.95 -39.15 20.72
CA ILE A 441 1.63 -38.87 19.44
C ILE A 441 0.80 -37.88 18.60
N ALA A 442 -0.53 -37.98 18.63
CA ALA A 442 -1.40 -37.04 17.93
C ALA A 442 -1.23 -35.58 18.40
N THR A 443 -0.86 -35.33 19.67
CA THR A 443 -0.59 -33.95 20.15
C THR A 443 0.60 -33.30 19.43
N ALA A 444 1.59 -34.07 18.98
CA ALA A 444 2.70 -33.55 18.19
C ALA A 444 2.27 -33.08 16.79
N PHE A 445 1.28 -33.74 16.18
CA PHE A 445 0.69 -33.29 14.92
C PHE A 445 -0.12 -32.00 15.11
N ILE A 446 -0.87 -31.89 16.22
CA ILE A 446 -1.56 -30.65 16.62
C ILE A 446 -0.54 -29.52 16.81
N GLY A 447 0.53 -29.73 17.59
CA GLY A 447 1.54 -28.71 17.87
C GLY A 447 2.33 -28.26 16.63
N ALA A 448 2.68 -29.19 15.75
CA ALA A 448 3.35 -28.89 14.48
C ALA A 448 2.42 -28.10 13.55
N GLY A 449 1.18 -28.55 13.40
CA GLY A 449 0.18 -27.89 12.57
C GLY A 449 -0.11 -26.46 13.03
N PHE A 450 -0.43 -26.30 14.32
CA PHE A 450 -0.65 -25.01 14.97
C PHE A 450 0.49 -24.03 14.69
N ASN A 451 1.73 -24.39 15.02
CA ASN A 451 2.85 -23.44 14.97
C ASN A 451 3.21 -23.04 13.53
N VAL A 452 3.08 -23.96 12.55
CA VAL A 452 3.27 -23.62 11.14
C VAL A 452 2.19 -22.65 10.64
N ILE A 453 0.90 -22.93 10.92
CA ILE A 453 -0.21 -22.04 10.50
C ILE A 453 -0.02 -20.66 11.14
N PHE A 454 0.14 -20.64 12.46
CA PHE A 454 0.22 -19.41 13.25
C PHE A 454 1.35 -18.49 12.79
N GLN A 455 2.55 -19.04 12.57
CA GLN A 455 3.71 -18.28 12.12
C GLN A 455 3.53 -17.74 10.69
N GLN A 456 2.94 -18.51 9.78
CA GLN A 456 2.75 -18.04 8.40
C GLN A 456 1.63 -17.01 8.28
N CYS A 457 0.56 -17.07 9.10
CA CYS A 457 -0.45 -16.01 9.17
C CYS A 457 0.18 -14.64 9.51
N ILE A 458 1.03 -14.58 10.56
CA ILE A 458 1.71 -13.35 10.96
C ILE A 458 2.65 -12.85 9.87
N ASN A 459 3.49 -13.74 9.33
CA ASN A 459 4.41 -13.39 8.24
C ASN A 459 3.66 -12.86 6.99
N PHE A 460 2.52 -13.46 6.66
CA PHE A 460 1.69 -13.07 5.53
C PHE A 460 1.07 -11.68 5.74
N LEU A 461 0.53 -11.38 6.92
CA LEU A 461 -0.03 -10.06 7.24
C LEU A 461 1.05 -8.96 7.18
N VAL A 462 2.24 -9.22 7.73
CA VAL A 462 3.38 -8.29 7.71
C VAL A 462 3.86 -8.03 6.28
N ASP A 463 4.05 -9.07 5.48
CA ASP A 463 4.53 -8.93 4.09
C ASP A 463 3.44 -8.27 3.20
N THR A 464 2.15 -8.54 3.44
CA THR A 464 1.02 -8.00 2.65
C THR A 464 0.76 -6.52 2.94
N TYR A 465 0.57 -6.17 4.21
CA TYR A 465 0.17 -4.83 4.64
C TYR A 465 1.37 -3.96 5.01
N SER A 466 2.47 -4.03 4.25
CA SER A 466 3.78 -3.43 4.57
C SER A 466 3.76 -2.06 5.29
N LEU A 467 2.93 -1.12 4.85
CA LEU A 467 2.80 0.24 5.43
C LEU A 467 2.01 0.26 6.77
N TYR A 468 1.05 -0.65 6.93
CA TYR A 468 0.15 -0.78 8.09
C TYR A 468 0.37 -2.10 8.86
N ALA A 469 1.55 -2.70 8.72
CA ALA A 469 1.84 -4.05 9.22
C ALA A 469 1.63 -4.16 10.73
N ALA A 470 1.96 -3.10 11.49
CA ALA A 470 1.70 -3.02 12.93
C ALA A 470 0.20 -3.10 13.26
N SER A 471 -0.67 -2.40 12.53
CA SER A 471 -2.13 -2.42 12.73
C SER A 471 -2.73 -3.78 12.33
N ALA A 472 -2.28 -4.39 11.23
CA ALA A 472 -2.73 -5.72 10.80
C ALA A 472 -2.31 -6.83 11.78
N VAL A 473 -1.09 -6.76 12.34
CA VAL A 473 -0.63 -7.70 13.39
C VAL A 473 -1.34 -7.44 14.72
N SER A 474 -1.65 -6.19 15.05
CA SER A 474 -2.44 -5.84 16.25
C SER A 474 -3.87 -6.38 16.15
N ALA A 475 -4.50 -6.25 14.98
CA ALA A 475 -5.82 -6.83 14.65
C ALA A 475 -5.84 -8.35 14.89
N ASN A 476 -4.87 -9.05 14.31
CA ASN A 476 -4.68 -10.48 14.53
C ASN A 476 -4.46 -10.81 16.02
N THR A 477 -3.62 -10.05 16.73
CA THR A 477 -3.32 -10.29 18.15
C THR A 477 -4.54 -10.10 19.04
N PHE A 478 -5.35 -9.08 18.79
CA PHE A 478 -6.57 -8.79 19.53
C PHE A 478 -7.61 -9.90 19.36
N LEU A 479 -7.97 -10.24 18.12
CA LEU A 479 -8.96 -11.30 17.83
C LEU A 479 -8.50 -12.66 18.39
N ARG A 480 -7.21 -12.96 18.28
CA ARG A 480 -6.59 -14.18 18.78
C ARG A 480 -6.72 -14.33 20.29
N SER A 481 -6.48 -13.24 21.02
CA SER A 481 -6.58 -13.24 22.48
C SER A 481 -8.04 -13.37 22.94
N LEU A 482 -9.02 -12.85 22.19
CA LEU A 482 -10.45 -13.10 22.46
C LEU A 482 -10.83 -14.58 22.26
N PHE A 483 -10.34 -15.23 21.20
CA PHE A 483 -10.58 -16.66 20.97
C PHE A 483 -9.97 -17.53 22.07
N ALA A 484 -8.76 -17.22 22.52
CA ALA A 484 -8.09 -17.96 23.60
C ALA A 484 -8.59 -17.59 25.01
N PHE A 485 -9.25 -16.45 25.20
CA PHE A 485 -10.07 -16.17 26.38
C PHE A 485 -11.34 -17.05 26.39
N GLY A 486 -12.08 -17.11 25.28
CA GLY A 486 -13.41 -17.74 25.22
C GLY A 486 -13.42 -19.27 25.08
N LEU A 487 -12.51 -19.86 24.29
CA LEU A 487 -12.56 -21.29 23.99
C LEU A 487 -12.31 -22.23 25.19
N PRO A 488 -11.39 -21.92 26.14
CA PRO A 488 -11.24 -22.74 27.36
C PRO A 488 -12.52 -22.79 28.20
N LEU A 489 -13.23 -21.66 28.34
CA LEU A 489 -14.50 -21.58 29.08
C LEU A 489 -15.59 -22.48 28.48
N ALA A 490 -15.57 -22.68 27.16
CA ALA A 490 -16.48 -23.58 26.47
C ALA A 490 -16.04 -25.06 26.48
N ALA A 491 -14.78 -25.36 26.84
CA ALA A 491 -14.21 -26.69 26.66
C ALA A 491 -14.83 -27.74 27.58
N ARG A 492 -14.85 -27.54 28.90
CA ARG A 492 -15.43 -28.52 29.84
C ARG A 492 -16.91 -28.84 29.51
N PRO A 493 -17.82 -27.86 29.32
CA PRO A 493 -19.21 -28.15 28.94
C PRO A 493 -19.32 -28.93 27.62
N MET A 494 -18.57 -28.53 26.59
CA MET A 494 -18.62 -29.17 25.27
C MET A 494 -18.13 -30.62 25.31
N PHE A 495 -16.99 -30.88 25.96
CA PHE A 495 -16.37 -32.20 26.01
C PHE A 495 -17.14 -33.18 26.92
N HIS A 496 -17.77 -32.69 28.00
CA HIS A 496 -18.64 -33.53 28.84
C HIS A 496 -19.99 -33.84 28.16
N ALA A 497 -20.60 -32.88 27.44
CA ALA A 497 -21.89 -33.11 26.78
C ALA A 497 -21.79 -33.96 25.51
N MET A 498 -20.72 -33.79 24.71
CA MET A 498 -20.56 -34.48 23.41
C MET A 498 -19.64 -35.70 23.45
N GLY A 499 -18.81 -35.83 24.48
CA GLY A 499 -17.67 -36.75 24.49
C GLY A 499 -16.51 -36.27 23.61
N VAL A 500 -15.31 -36.80 23.89
CA VAL A 500 -14.04 -36.31 23.32
C VAL A 500 -13.98 -36.48 21.79
N GLY A 501 -14.37 -37.65 21.27
CA GLY A 501 -14.33 -37.96 19.83
C GLY A 501 -15.19 -37.01 18.98
N PRO A 502 -16.50 -36.88 19.27
CA PRO A 502 -17.38 -35.94 18.57
C PRO A 502 -16.96 -34.47 18.74
N ALA A 503 -16.57 -34.03 19.95
CA ALA A 503 -16.10 -32.66 20.17
C ALA A 503 -14.86 -32.34 19.33
N CYS A 504 -13.83 -33.18 19.36
CA CYS A 504 -12.64 -33.04 18.50
C CYS A 504 -12.97 -33.14 17.01
N SER A 505 -14.02 -33.86 16.62
CA SER A 505 -14.46 -33.96 15.22
C SER A 505 -15.11 -32.67 14.71
N VAL A 506 -15.83 -31.93 15.55
CA VAL A 506 -16.33 -30.59 15.21
C VAL A 506 -15.16 -29.62 15.02
N LEU A 507 -14.20 -29.62 15.95
CA LEU A 507 -13.01 -28.77 15.88
C LEU A 507 -12.13 -29.12 14.66
N GLY A 508 -11.94 -30.42 14.38
CA GLY A 508 -11.27 -30.91 13.18
C GLY A 508 -12.02 -30.58 11.89
N GLY A 509 -13.35 -30.55 11.91
CA GLY A 509 -14.18 -30.10 10.79
C GLY A 509 -13.98 -28.62 10.46
N VAL A 510 -13.95 -27.76 11.47
CA VAL A 510 -13.64 -26.32 11.29
C VAL A 510 -12.20 -26.12 10.79
N ALA A 511 -11.23 -26.89 11.31
CA ALA A 511 -9.87 -26.89 10.78
C ALA A 511 -9.80 -27.33 9.30
N CYS A 512 -10.58 -28.34 8.93
CA CYS A 512 -10.69 -28.83 7.56
C CYS A 512 -11.27 -27.77 6.61
N LEU A 513 -12.30 -27.03 7.03
CA LEU A 513 -12.86 -25.90 6.27
C LEU A 513 -11.86 -24.75 6.06
N ALA A 514 -10.80 -24.65 6.88
CA ALA A 514 -9.72 -23.69 6.68
C ALA A 514 -8.60 -24.17 5.72
N LEU A 515 -8.56 -25.46 5.34
CA LEU A 515 -7.56 -26.01 4.40
C LEU A 515 -7.56 -25.35 3.01
N PRO A 516 -8.70 -24.96 2.42
CA PRO A 516 -8.72 -24.26 1.14
C PRO A 516 -8.16 -22.83 1.23
N VAL A 517 -8.14 -22.20 2.40
CA VAL A 517 -7.83 -20.77 2.56
C VAL A 517 -6.46 -20.37 1.97
N PRO A 518 -5.35 -21.10 2.22
CA PRO A 518 -4.08 -20.76 1.59
C PRO A 518 -4.04 -21.10 0.09
N LEU A 519 -4.78 -22.12 -0.38
CA LEU A 519 -4.90 -22.42 -1.82
C LEU A 519 -5.69 -21.33 -2.56
N LEU A 520 -6.74 -20.80 -1.92
CA LEU A 520 -7.49 -19.64 -2.40
C LEU A 520 -6.55 -18.44 -2.46
N PHE A 521 -5.88 -18.05 -1.37
CA PHE A 521 -4.96 -16.90 -1.43
C PHE A 521 -3.77 -17.11 -2.38
N MET A 522 -3.25 -18.32 -2.59
CA MET A 522 -2.24 -18.61 -3.63
C MET A 522 -2.79 -18.50 -5.06
N LYS A 523 -4.07 -18.82 -5.31
CA LYS A 523 -4.71 -18.79 -6.64
C LYS A 523 -5.47 -17.48 -6.94
N TYR A 524 -5.68 -16.64 -5.92
CA TYR A 524 -6.49 -15.43 -5.97
C TYR A 524 -5.79 -14.16 -5.43
N GLY A 525 -4.71 -14.25 -4.65
CA GLY A 525 -3.99 -13.08 -4.10
C GLY A 525 -3.45 -12.13 -5.17
N LEU A 526 -2.73 -12.67 -6.15
CA LEU A 526 -2.32 -11.96 -7.39
C LEU A 526 -3.49 -11.59 -8.32
N LYS A 527 -4.71 -12.01 -8.00
CA LYS A 527 -5.88 -12.01 -8.91
C LYS A 527 -7.00 -11.07 -8.49
N LEU A 528 -6.75 -10.20 -7.50
CA LEU A 528 -7.60 -9.10 -7.03
C LEU A 528 -7.23 -7.74 -7.66
N ARG A 529 -6.75 -7.73 -8.91
CA ARG A 529 -6.38 -6.50 -9.62
C ARG A 529 -6.74 -6.56 -11.10
N LYS A 530 -7.51 -5.53 -11.54
CA LYS A 530 -7.67 -4.94 -12.89
C LYS A 530 -8.99 -5.22 -13.64
N MET A 531 -10.05 -4.48 -13.34
CA MET A 531 -10.88 -3.86 -14.41
C MET A 531 -11.01 -2.35 -14.11
N SER A 532 -11.57 -1.50 -14.98
CA SER A 532 -11.66 -0.08 -14.61
C SER A 532 -12.83 0.80 -15.10
N ALA A 533 -13.36 1.58 -14.15
CA ALA A 533 -14.23 2.73 -14.28
C ALA A 533 -13.42 4.05 -14.39
N GLY A 534 -12.27 4.02 -15.06
CA GLY A 534 -11.54 5.25 -15.41
C GLY A 534 -12.31 6.09 -16.44
N VAL A 535 -11.74 7.25 -16.81
CA VAL A 535 -12.33 8.20 -17.79
C VAL A 535 -12.96 7.53 -19.00
N PHE A 536 -12.24 6.58 -19.61
CA PHE A 536 -12.69 5.88 -20.80
C PHE A 536 -13.96 5.07 -20.51
N GLY A 537 -13.96 4.23 -19.46
CA GLY A 537 -15.13 3.41 -19.11
C GLY A 537 -16.37 4.22 -18.72
N LEU A 538 -16.19 5.31 -17.96
CA LEU A 538 -17.30 6.21 -17.58
C LEU A 538 -17.92 6.87 -18.80
N THR A 539 -17.11 7.43 -19.70
CA THR A 539 -17.64 8.12 -20.88
C THR A 539 -18.28 7.14 -21.87
N THR A 540 -17.73 5.93 -22.06
CA THR A 540 -18.39 4.91 -22.89
C THR A 540 -19.76 4.56 -22.33
N ALA A 541 -19.84 4.24 -21.03
CA ALA A 541 -21.07 3.76 -20.43
C ALA A 541 -22.19 4.81 -20.42
N LEU A 542 -21.84 6.07 -20.15
CA LEU A 542 -22.77 7.20 -20.25
C LEU A 542 -23.32 7.37 -21.67
N HIS A 543 -22.46 7.27 -22.70
CA HIS A 543 -22.87 7.43 -24.09
C HIS A 543 -23.63 6.21 -24.64
N LEU A 544 -23.30 5.00 -24.19
CA LEU A 544 -24.07 3.79 -24.49
C LEU A 544 -25.50 3.93 -23.96
N SER A 545 -25.67 4.35 -22.69
CA SER A 545 -27.01 4.57 -22.15
C SER A 545 -27.76 5.69 -22.88
N ARG A 546 -27.11 6.82 -23.17
CA ARG A 546 -27.68 7.92 -24.01
C ARG A 546 -28.11 7.46 -25.42
N ARG A 547 -27.45 6.43 -25.98
CA ARG A 547 -27.78 5.80 -27.27
C ARG A 547 -28.82 4.67 -27.15
N GLY A 548 -29.34 4.40 -25.95
CA GLY A 548 -30.44 3.45 -25.71
C GLY A 548 -30.01 2.05 -25.24
N TYR A 549 -28.72 1.80 -25.01
CA TYR A 549 -28.24 0.51 -24.49
C TYR A 549 -28.60 0.36 -23.00
N LYS A 550 -29.39 -0.66 -22.67
CA LYS A 550 -29.99 -0.83 -21.32
C LYS A 550 -29.24 -1.78 -20.37
N ASN A 551 -28.38 -2.67 -20.88
CA ASN A 551 -27.66 -3.64 -20.06
C ASN A 551 -26.15 -3.33 -20.02
N VAL A 552 -25.81 -2.10 -19.67
CA VAL A 552 -24.41 -1.65 -19.54
C VAL A 552 -23.93 -1.90 -18.11
N HIS A 553 -22.79 -2.57 -17.96
CA HIS A 553 -22.16 -2.86 -16.68
C HIS A 553 -20.73 -2.29 -16.68
N ILE A 554 -20.32 -1.69 -15.57
CA ILE A 554 -18.93 -1.28 -15.32
C ILE A 554 -18.39 -2.10 -14.15
N PHE A 555 -17.18 -2.65 -14.30
CA PHE A 555 -16.44 -3.29 -13.22
C PHE A 555 -15.16 -2.48 -12.94
N ASP A 556 -14.78 -2.28 -11.67
CA ASP A 556 -13.45 -1.79 -11.24
C ASP A 556 -13.04 -2.46 -9.92
N ARG A 557 -11.73 -2.72 -9.77
CA ARG A 557 -11.11 -3.10 -8.49
C ARG A 557 -11.24 -2.02 -7.40
N GLN A 558 -11.44 -0.76 -7.80
CA GLN A 558 -11.48 0.42 -6.94
C GLN A 558 -12.90 0.69 -6.46
N PRO A 559 -13.13 0.86 -5.13
CA PRO A 559 -14.43 1.21 -4.58
C PRO A 559 -14.66 2.73 -4.73
N TYR A 560 -14.89 3.20 -5.96
CA TYR A 560 -15.07 4.64 -6.24
C TYR A 560 -16.35 5.24 -5.66
N ASP A 561 -17.34 4.42 -5.34
CA ASP A 561 -18.49 4.77 -4.50
C ASP A 561 -18.06 5.26 -3.10
N LYS A 562 -16.96 4.71 -2.57
CA LYS A 562 -16.43 5.02 -1.23
C LYS A 562 -15.29 6.04 -1.28
N ASN A 563 -14.29 5.81 -2.14
CA ASN A 563 -13.08 6.65 -2.20
C ASN A 563 -13.20 7.85 -3.16
N ARG A 564 -14.27 7.93 -3.97
CA ARG A 564 -14.65 9.09 -4.79
C ARG A 564 -13.52 9.61 -5.70
N TYR A 565 -12.72 8.68 -6.21
CA TYR A 565 -11.51 8.94 -7.00
C TYR A 565 -10.44 9.80 -6.29
N ALA A 566 -10.54 10.02 -4.97
CA ALA A 566 -9.60 10.83 -4.20
C ALA A 566 -8.36 10.02 -3.80
N VAL A 567 -7.17 10.53 -4.14
CA VAL A 567 -5.89 9.86 -3.84
C VAL A 567 -5.67 9.70 -2.34
N SER A 568 -6.10 10.70 -1.55
CA SER A 568 -6.10 10.69 -0.08
C SER A 568 -6.97 9.58 0.54
N LEU A 569 -7.96 9.07 -0.20
CA LEU A 569 -8.81 7.93 0.20
C LEU A 569 -8.37 6.61 -0.47
N GLY A 570 -7.13 6.56 -0.96
CA GLY A 570 -6.53 5.36 -1.54
C GLY A 570 -6.92 5.08 -3.00
N ALA A 571 -7.49 6.05 -3.73
CA ALA A 571 -7.81 5.87 -5.13
C ALA A 571 -6.54 5.77 -6.01
N ASP A 572 -6.38 4.64 -6.70
CA ASP A 572 -5.21 4.31 -7.50
C ASP A 572 -5.56 4.11 -8.99
N ALA A 573 -5.65 5.23 -9.71
CA ALA A 573 -5.87 5.28 -11.16
C ALA A 573 -5.28 6.56 -11.79
N ALA A 574 -5.06 6.54 -13.11
CA ALA A 574 -4.62 7.72 -13.88
C ALA A 574 -5.62 8.90 -13.83
N SER A 575 -6.90 8.59 -13.58
CA SER A 575 -8.00 9.52 -13.37
C SER A 575 -8.15 10.02 -11.93
N ALA A 576 -7.48 9.37 -10.95
CA ALA A 576 -7.42 9.85 -9.57
C ALA A 576 -6.38 10.97 -9.45
N ASP A 577 -6.86 12.22 -9.36
CA ASP A 577 -6.04 13.43 -9.32
C ASP A 577 -6.87 14.61 -8.82
N GLU A 578 -6.25 15.61 -8.20
CA GLU A 578 -6.99 16.80 -7.73
C GLU A 578 -7.59 17.58 -8.91
N ASN A 579 -6.76 17.83 -9.92
CA ASN A 579 -7.06 18.67 -11.06
C ASN A 579 -6.32 18.26 -12.35
N LYS A 580 -6.84 18.65 -13.51
CA LYS A 580 -6.22 18.48 -14.83
C LYS A 580 -6.43 19.74 -15.69
N ILE A 581 -5.53 19.98 -16.65
CA ILE A 581 -5.63 21.09 -17.60
C ILE A 581 -6.67 20.74 -18.69
N LEU A 582 -7.63 21.64 -18.93
CA LEU A 582 -8.50 21.64 -20.12
C LEU A 582 -7.98 22.70 -21.10
N ARG A 583 -7.60 22.27 -22.30
CA ARG A 583 -6.97 23.13 -23.33
C ARG A 583 -7.16 22.56 -24.73
N ALA A 584 -7.26 23.46 -25.72
CA ALA A 584 -7.37 23.12 -27.14
C ALA A 584 -6.05 23.19 -27.93
N SER A 585 -4.91 23.50 -27.29
CA SER A 585 -3.62 23.63 -27.97
C SER A 585 -2.96 22.30 -28.39
N TYR A 586 -3.20 21.83 -29.63
CA TYR A 586 -2.63 20.56 -30.12
C TYR A 586 -1.71 20.70 -31.35
N GLY A 587 -1.19 21.89 -31.62
CA GLY A 587 -0.30 22.14 -32.76
C GLY A 587 -1.00 21.89 -34.09
N ASP A 588 -0.42 21.00 -34.89
CA ASP A 588 -0.93 20.55 -36.19
C ASP A 588 -2.19 19.66 -36.08
N ARG A 589 -2.48 19.08 -34.90
CA ARG A 589 -3.54 18.07 -34.73
C ARG A 589 -4.94 18.69 -34.60
N LYS A 590 -5.43 19.31 -35.67
CA LYS A 590 -6.75 19.98 -35.73
C LYS A 590 -7.90 19.17 -35.10
N LEU A 591 -8.04 17.89 -35.43
CA LEU A 591 -9.10 17.03 -34.89
C LEU A 591 -9.09 16.92 -33.34
N TYR A 592 -7.93 17.05 -32.69
CA TYR A 592 -7.86 17.11 -31.23
C TYR A 592 -8.25 18.49 -30.67
N GLN A 593 -8.03 19.57 -31.43
CA GLN A 593 -8.52 20.90 -31.10
C GLN A 593 -10.06 20.92 -31.19
N ASP A 594 -10.62 20.42 -32.30
CA ASP A 594 -12.07 20.30 -32.53
C ASP A 594 -12.76 19.50 -31.40
N LEU A 595 -12.16 18.40 -30.94
CA LEU A 595 -12.63 17.64 -29.78
C LEU A 595 -12.62 18.44 -28.47
N ALA A 596 -11.60 19.26 -28.23
CA ALA A 596 -11.54 20.09 -27.02
C ALA A 596 -12.57 21.23 -27.06
N PHE A 597 -12.76 21.88 -28.20
CA PHE A 597 -13.83 22.87 -28.39
C PHE A 597 -15.23 22.25 -28.31
N THR A 598 -15.39 20.97 -28.69
CA THR A 598 -16.63 20.22 -28.45
C THR A 598 -16.83 19.88 -26.97
N ALA A 599 -15.74 19.60 -26.23
CA ALA A 599 -15.80 19.25 -24.82
C ALA A 599 -16.11 20.45 -23.90
N MET A 600 -15.60 21.64 -24.20
CA MET A 600 -15.75 22.85 -23.37
C MET A 600 -17.24 23.21 -23.09
N PRO A 601 -18.15 23.31 -24.08
CA PRO A 601 -19.58 23.53 -23.83
C PRO A 601 -20.22 22.45 -22.94
N GLU A 602 -19.86 21.18 -23.11
CA GLU A 602 -20.40 20.09 -22.27
C GLU A 602 -19.85 20.13 -20.84
N TRP A 603 -18.61 20.57 -20.63
CA TRP A 603 -18.09 20.88 -19.28
C TRP A 603 -18.89 22.01 -18.60
N LYS A 604 -19.23 23.07 -19.36
CA LYS A 604 -20.10 24.15 -18.85
C LYS A 604 -21.48 23.61 -18.50
N ARG A 605 -22.06 22.79 -19.38
CA ARG A 605 -23.35 22.12 -19.16
C ARG A 605 -23.34 21.22 -17.93
N TRP A 606 -22.23 20.56 -17.60
CA TRP A 606 -22.11 19.78 -16.36
C TRP A 606 -22.12 20.66 -15.12
N ASN A 607 -21.48 21.84 -15.14
CA ASN A 607 -21.61 22.84 -14.07
C ASN A 607 -23.07 23.34 -13.94
N GLU A 608 -23.74 23.63 -15.06
CA GLU A 608 -25.15 24.08 -15.08
C GLU A 608 -26.10 22.99 -14.57
N THR A 609 -25.83 21.72 -14.90
CA THR A 609 -26.57 20.55 -14.40
C THR A 609 -26.38 20.41 -12.89
N LEU A 610 -25.15 20.51 -12.38
CA LEU A 610 -24.85 20.49 -10.94
C LEU A 610 -25.57 21.61 -10.18
N ALA A 611 -25.55 22.83 -10.71
CA ALA A 611 -26.20 23.98 -10.09
C ALA A 611 -27.74 23.89 -10.06
N SER A 612 -28.34 23.19 -11.02
CA SER A 612 -29.80 23.02 -11.12
C SER A 612 -30.34 21.73 -10.50
N THR A 613 -29.49 20.76 -10.18
CA THR A 613 -29.90 19.51 -9.51
C THR A 613 -30.18 19.77 -8.02
N PRO A 614 -31.29 19.28 -7.45
CA PRO A 614 -31.56 19.40 -6.00
C PRO A 614 -30.46 18.74 -5.16
N SER A 615 -30.11 19.35 -4.03
CA SER A 615 -29.02 18.86 -3.15
C SER A 615 -29.22 17.41 -2.69
N ASP A 616 -30.47 16.99 -2.43
CA ASP A 616 -30.80 15.61 -2.03
C ASP A 616 -30.54 14.56 -3.13
N ASP A 617 -30.43 15.00 -4.39
CA ASP A 617 -30.18 14.13 -5.53
C ASP A 617 -28.70 14.14 -5.98
N LEU A 618 -27.86 14.96 -5.35
CA LEU A 618 -26.43 15.03 -5.59
C LEU A 618 -25.63 14.09 -4.67
N PRO A 619 -24.43 13.62 -5.06
CA PRO A 619 -23.56 12.90 -4.15
C PRO A 619 -23.09 13.83 -3.01
N SER A 620 -22.97 13.30 -1.79
CA SER A 620 -22.78 14.08 -0.55
C SER A 620 -21.58 15.07 -0.47
N ASP A 621 -20.59 15.01 -1.38
CA ASP A 621 -19.50 16.01 -1.44
C ASP A 621 -19.79 17.17 -2.40
N PHE A 622 -20.94 17.15 -3.08
CA PHE A 622 -21.34 18.17 -4.02
C PHE A 622 -22.34 19.12 -3.38
N THR A 623 -22.16 20.39 -3.72
CA THR A 623 -23.13 21.45 -3.50
C THR A 623 -23.51 22.04 -4.85
N GLN A 624 -24.65 22.74 -4.94
CA GLN A 624 -25.04 23.48 -6.14
C GLN A 624 -24.03 24.58 -6.54
N HIS A 625 -23.11 24.96 -5.65
CA HIS A 625 -22.01 25.88 -5.90
C HIS A 625 -20.74 25.19 -6.43
N THR A 626 -20.70 23.85 -6.47
CA THR A 626 -19.52 23.08 -6.93
C THR A 626 -19.35 23.20 -8.44
N ARG A 627 -18.26 23.84 -8.88
CA ARG A 627 -17.85 23.86 -10.28
C ARG A 627 -16.83 22.77 -10.57
N LEU A 628 -17.07 21.97 -11.61
CA LEU A 628 -16.15 20.95 -12.11
C LEU A 628 -15.10 21.54 -13.05
N TRP A 629 -15.49 22.48 -13.90
CA TRP A 629 -14.59 23.23 -14.80
C TRP A 629 -14.59 24.70 -14.42
N ASP A 630 -13.40 25.31 -14.43
CA ASP A 630 -13.21 26.75 -14.39
C ASP A 630 -12.32 27.23 -15.55
N SER A 631 -12.75 28.31 -16.23
CA SER A 631 -12.09 28.92 -17.40
C SER A 631 -11.15 30.06 -17.01
N CYS A 632 -10.37 29.85 -15.94
CA CYS A 632 -9.34 30.78 -15.45
C CYS A 632 -8.26 31.18 -16.47
N GLY A 633 -8.18 30.50 -17.62
CA GLY A 633 -7.17 30.72 -18.65
C GLY A 633 -5.99 29.76 -18.53
N TYR A 634 -5.31 29.55 -19.66
CA TYR A 634 -4.10 28.73 -19.73
C TYR A 634 -3.02 29.44 -20.53
N LEU A 635 -1.90 29.70 -19.87
CA LEU A 635 -0.75 30.43 -20.36
C LEU A 635 0.37 29.47 -20.77
N ARG A 636 0.77 29.48 -22.04
CA ARG A 636 1.91 28.70 -22.54
C ARG A 636 3.11 29.62 -22.66
N LEU A 637 4.20 29.34 -21.95
CA LEU A 637 5.38 30.21 -21.89
C LEU A 637 6.65 29.53 -22.38
N SER A 638 7.55 30.35 -22.91
CA SER A 638 8.88 29.97 -23.34
C SER A 638 9.85 31.13 -23.07
N ASP A 639 11.09 30.81 -22.69
CA ASP A 639 12.19 31.79 -22.55
C ASP A 639 12.98 31.98 -23.86
N CYS A 640 12.76 31.15 -24.88
CA CYS A 640 13.40 31.25 -26.20
C CYS A 640 12.47 31.79 -27.30
N GLY A 641 11.37 32.44 -26.94
CA GLY A 641 10.35 32.94 -27.86
C GLY A 641 9.21 31.95 -28.13
N LEU A 642 8.16 32.39 -28.82
CA LEU A 642 6.97 31.56 -29.11
C LEU A 642 7.34 30.24 -29.83
N GLU A 643 6.98 29.10 -29.22
CA GLU A 643 7.23 27.76 -29.76
C GLU A 643 6.45 27.50 -31.08
N ASP A 644 7.02 26.72 -32.00
CA ASP A 644 6.39 26.43 -33.30
C ASP A 644 5.08 25.63 -33.19
N SER A 645 5.00 24.76 -32.18
CA SER A 645 3.77 24.05 -31.80
C SER A 645 2.63 25.02 -31.40
N GLU A 646 2.97 26.18 -30.83
CA GLU A 646 1.99 27.21 -30.51
C GLU A 646 1.64 28.08 -31.72
N LYS A 647 2.59 28.35 -32.62
CA LYS A 647 2.31 29.03 -33.90
C LYS A 647 1.29 28.22 -34.74
N GLU A 648 1.50 26.92 -34.89
CA GLU A 648 0.54 26.05 -35.58
C GLU A 648 -0.79 25.91 -34.82
N THR A 649 -0.78 25.93 -33.48
CA THR A 649 -2.00 26.01 -32.68
C THR A 649 -2.82 27.25 -33.03
N GLN A 650 -2.23 28.44 -32.92
CA GLN A 650 -2.91 29.73 -33.14
C GLN A 650 -3.34 29.95 -34.60
N LYS A 651 -2.63 29.34 -35.55
CA LYS A 651 -3.01 29.28 -36.97
C LYS A 651 -4.29 28.47 -37.18
N ASN A 652 -4.37 27.29 -36.55
CA ASN A 652 -5.50 26.36 -36.66
C ASN A 652 -6.75 26.77 -35.86
N PHE A 653 -6.60 27.61 -34.84
CA PHE A 653 -7.70 28.11 -34.02
C PHE A 653 -8.77 28.84 -34.84
N PRO A 654 -10.08 28.60 -34.59
CA PRO A 654 -11.18 29.29 -35.25
C PRO A 654 -11.08 30.83 -35.16
N PRO A 655 -11.43 31.60 -36.22
CA PRO A 655 -11.29 33.06 -36.21
C PRO A 655 -12.06 33.76 -35.09
N ASP A 656 -13.23 33.23 -34.75
CA ASP A 656 -14.14 33.73 -33.72
C ASP A 656 -13.54 33.67 -32.31
N ILE A 657 -12.64 32.73 -32.02
CA ILE A 657 -11.98 32.66 -30.69
C ILE A 657 -10.69 33.46 -30.60
N LYS A 658 -10.09 33.94 -31.70
CA LYS A 658 -8.75 34.57 -31.67
C LYS A 658 -8.69 35.84 -30.82
N HIS A 659 -9.81 36.53 -30.62
CA HIS A 659 -9.89 37.67 -29.71
C HIS A 659 -9.59 37.30 -28.24
N THR A 660 -9.74 36.04 -27.85
CA THR A 660 -9.44 35.52 -26.50
C THR A 660 -7.99 35.04 -26.29
N GLN A 661 -7.13 35.21 -27.30
CA GLN A 661 -5.76 34.68 -27.33
C GLN A 661 -4.74 35.81 -27.19
N PHE A 662 -4.17 35.99 -26.01
CA PHE A 662 -3.36 37.16 -25.67
C PHE A 662 -1.88 36.80 -25.65
N ARG A 663 -1.12 37.27 -26.66
CA ARG A 663 0.32 37.02 -26.73
C ARG A 663 1.07 37.92 -25.75
N VAL A 664 1.95 37.33 -24.95
CA VAL A 664 2.68 38.03 -23.88
C VAL A 664 3.59 39.11 -24.43
N SER A 665 4.36 38.84 -25.50
CA SER A 665 5.28 39.83 -26.08
C SER A 665 4.58 40.99 -26.80
N ASP A 666 3.31 40.86 -27.17
CA ASP A 666 2.59 41.84 -28.00
C ASP A 666 1.83 42.86 -27.13
N GLU A 667 2.30 44.10 -27.16
CA GLU A 667 1.74 45.20 -26.37
C GLU A 667 0.27 45.50 -26.67
N HIS A 668 -0.17 45.34 -27.92
CA HIS A 668 -1.57 45.55 -28.29
C HIS A 668 -2.42 44.45 -27.66
N ARG A 669 -1.99 43.18 -27.75
CA ARG A 669 -2.70 42.06 -27.12
C ARG A 669 -2.68 42.13 -25.58
N ARG A 670 -1.63 42.66 -24.97
CA ARG A 670 -1.64 42.97 -23.51
C ARG A 670 -2.67 44.06 -23.19
N ALA A 671 -2.73 45.14 -23.96
CA ALA A 671 -3.72 46.19 -23.78
C ALA A 671 -5.15 45.69 -24.03
N ASP A 672 -5.36 44.76 -24.96
CA ASP A 672 -6.65 44.12 -25.21
C ASP A 672 -7.11 43.31 -23.99
N ALA A 673 -6.22 42.48 -23.42
CA ALA A 673 -6.53 41.70 -22.23
C ALA A 673 -6.98 42.55 -21.03
N MET A 674 -6.33 43.71 -20.82
CA MET A 674 -6.72 44.66 -19.77
C MET A 674 -8.12 45.25 -20.01
N ARG A 675 -8.49 45.53 -21.27
CA ARG A 675 -9.84 46.03 -21.61
C ARG A 675 -10.91 44.95 -21.44
N ASP A 676 -10.53 43.69 -21.65
CA ASP A 676 -11.39 42.52 -21.41
C ASP A 676 -11.46 42.14 -19.91
N GLY A 677 -10.84 42.92 -19.01
CA GLY A 677 -10.91 42.73 -17.55
C GLY A 677 -10.01 41.61 -17.02
N ILE A 678 -9.04 41.14 -17.81
CA ILE A 678 -8.10 40.10 -17.41
C ILE A 678 -6.99 40.72 -16.55
N SER A 679 -6.73 40.15 -15.38
CA SER A 679 -5.69 40.64 -14.48
C SER A 679 -4.30 40.59 -15.12
N ALA A 680 -3.48 41.63 -14.86
CA ALA A 680 -2.10 41.73 -15.29
C ALA A 680 -1.27 40.48 -14.90
N SER A 681 -1.52 39.94 -13.71
CA SER A 681 -0.85 38.74 -13.17
C SER A 681 -1.19 37.46 -13.93
N LYS A 682 -2.19 37.46 -14.83
CA LYS A 682 -2.41 36.33 -15.76
C LYS A 682 -1.56 36.39 -17.01
N ILE A 683 -1.05 37.56 -17.36
CA ILE A 683 -0.15 37.76 -18.50
C ILE A 683 1.30 37.56 -18.05
N ASP A 684 1.64 38.04 -16.86
CA ASP A 684 2.96 37.82 -16.22
C ASP A 684 2.84 37.26 -14.79
N PRO A 685 2.44 35.97 -14.62
CA PRO A 685 2.29 35.35 -13.30
C PRO A 685 3.61 35.19 -12.51
N PHE A 686 4.75 35.48 -13.13
CA PHE A 686 6.09 35.28 -12.58
C PHE A 686 6.90 36.58 -12.47
N GLY A 687 6.33 37.72 -12.89
CA GLY A 687 7.02 39.02 -12.96
C GLY A 687 8.25 39.02 -13.88
N ARG A 688 8.27 38.18 -14.92
CA ARG A 688 9.42 38.04 -15.83
C ARG A 688 9.62 39.28 -16.70
N MET A 689 8.55 39.88 -17.21
CA MET A 689 8.61 41.13 -17.98
C MET A 689 9.08 42.28 -17.10
N ASP A 690 8.53 42.41 -15.89
CA ASP A 690 8.93 43.44 -14.92
C ASP A 690 10.41 43.31 -14.51
N ARG A 691 10.95 42.09 -14.52
CA ARG A 691 12.36 41.77 -14.25
C ARG A 691 13.26 41.79 -15.48
N GLY A 692 12.73 42.11 -16.67
CA GLY A 692 13.49 42.11 -17.93
C GLY A 692 14.00 40.73 -18.38
N LEU A 693 13.40 39.64 -17.89
CA LEU A 693 13.73 38.27 -18.28
C LEU A 693 13.06 37.90 -19.61
N SER A 694 13.76 37.12 -20.43
CA SER A 694 13.19 36.61 -21.68
C SER A 694 11.94 35.77 -21.41
N THR A 695 10.84 36.14 -22.07
CA THR A 695 9.53 35.50 -21.93
C THR A 695 8.65 35.83 -23.13
N ASP A 696 8.05 34.82 -23.75
CA ASP A 696 7.02 34.96 -24.78
C ASP A 696 6.07 33.75 -24.69
N GLY A 697 4.86 33.90 -25.22
CA GLY A 697 3.80 32.94 -24.96
C GLY A 697 2.42 33.45 -25.29
N VAL A 698 1.40 32.61 -25.07
CA VAL A 698 -0.01 32.97 -25.28
C VAL A 698 -0.87 32.53 -24.11
N LEU A 699 -1.62 33.47 -23.54
CA LEU A 699 -2.73 33.23 -22.63
C LEU A 699 -3.98 32.91 -23.45
N ASP A 700 -4.46 31.68 -23.35
CA ASP A 700 -5.71 31.19 -23.93
C ASP A 700 -6.81 31.24 -22.88
N MET A 701 -7.75 32.19 -23.00
CA MET A 701 -8.86 32.33 -22.05
C MET A 701 -10.05 31.39 -22.29
N THR A 702 -10.03 30.58 -23.36
CA THR A 702 -11.01 29.49 -23.57
C THR A 702 -10.71 28.27 -22.70
N ALA A 703 -9.50 28.21 -22.15
CA ALA A 703 -8.94 27.09 -21.42
C ALA A 703 -8.91 27.32 -19.90
N GLY A 704 -8.50 26.31 -19.15
CA GLY A 704 -8.40 26.37 -17.68
C GLY A 704 -8.18 25.01 -17.05
N TYR A 705 -8.84 24.73 -15.93
CA TYR A 705 -8.68 23.46 -15.20
C TYR A 705 -10.00 22.80 -14.82
N VAL A 706 -9.96 21.48 -14.71
CA VAL A 706 -11.07 20.66 -14.21
C VAL A 706 -10.68 19.96 -12.91
N LEU A 707 -11.58 19.92 -11.92
CA LEU A 707 -11.42 19.16 -10.68
C LEU A 707 -11.65 17.67 -10.95
N ALA A 708 -10.58 16.87 -10.93
CA ALA A 708 -10.59 15.61 -11.66
C ALA A 708 -11.28 14.47 -10.89
N SER A 709 -11.00 14.28 -9.60
CA SER A 709 -11.75 13.33 -8.77
C SER A 709 -13.24 13.68 -8.67
N ARG A 710 -13.60 14.96 -8.60
CA ARG A 710 -15.00 15.41 -8.64
C ARG A 710 -15.65 15.11 -9.99
N ALA A 711 -14.98 15.42 -11.11
CA ALA A 711 -15.55 15.16 -12.43
C ALA A 711 -15.78 13.66 -12.70
N CYS A 712 -14.87 12.78 -12.26
CA CYS A 712 -15.09 11.33 -12.33
C CYS A 712 -16.22 10.87 -11.40
N SER A 713 -16.33 11.42 -10.19
CA SER A 713 -17.44 11.10 -9.27
C SER A 713 -18.81 11.54 -9.82
N PHE A 714 -18.89 12.72 -10.45
CA PHE A 714 -20.11 13.19 -11.10
C PHE A 714 -20.46 12.35 -12.34
N ALA A 715 -19.47 11.98 -13.16
CA ALA A 715 -19.70 11.07 -14.29
C ALA A 715 -20.17 9.67 -13.83
N LEU A 716 -19.66 9.16 -12.71
CA LEU A 716 -20.12 7.91 -12.09
C LEU A 716 -21.59 8.01 -11.63
N HIS A 717 -21.96 9.13 -10.99
CA HIS A 717 -23.34 9.42 -10.61
C HIS A 717 -24.27 9.51 -11.83
N LEU A 718 -23.87 10.19 -12.90
CA LEU A 718 -24.62 10.23 -14.16
C LEU A 718 -24.80 8.84 -14.77
N CYS A 719 -23.80 7.96 -14.69
CA CYS A 719 -23.93 6.56 -15.11
C CYS A 719 -25.00 5.81 -14.28
N GLN A 720 -24.98 5.92 -12.95
CA GLN A 720 -25.99 5.32 -12.07
C GLN A 720 -27.40 5.81 -12.41
N LYS A 721 -27.58 7.12 -12.55
CA LYS A 721 -28.84 7.76 -12.96
C LYS A 721 -29.34 7.29 -14.33
N SER A 722 -28.41 6.98 -15.23
CA SER A 722 -28.69 6.45 -16.57
C SER A 722 -28.87 4.93 -16.59
N GLY A 723 -29.02 4.26 -15.43
CA GLY A 723 -29.28 2.83 -15.32
C GLY A 723 -28.08 1.91 -15.55
N VAL A 724 -26.86 2.45 -15.60
CA VAL A 724 -25.62 1.65 -15.72
C VAL A 724 -25.38 0.92 -14.40
N LYS A 725 -25.18 -0.40 -14.46
CA LYS A 725 -24.89 -1.23 -13.29
C LYS A 725 -23.41 -1.13 -12.93
N LEU A 726 -23.11 -0.85 -11.67
CA LEU A 726 -21.75 -0.66 -11.18
C LEU A 726 -21.34 -1.80 -10.24
N HIS A 727 -20.15 -2.34 -10.49
CA HIS A 727 -19.53 -3.43 -9.75
C HIS A 727 -18.15 -2.96 -9.29
N LEU A 728 -18.10 -2.31 -8.13
CA LEU A 728 -16.92 -1.57 -7.66
C LEU A 728 -16.34 -2.20 -6.39
N GLY A 729 -15.03 -2.37 -6.37
CA GLY A 729 -14.30 -2.93 -5.22
C GLY A 729 -13.44 -4.14 -5.61
N PRO A 730 -12.62 -4.65 -4.67
CA PRO A 730 -11.59 -5.64 -4.97
C PRO A 730 -12.15 -6.93 -5.58
N ASP A 731 -13.32 -7.37 -5.10
CA ASP A 731 -14.04 -8.57 -5.56
C ASP A 731 -14.39 -8.53 -7.05
N TYR A 732 -14.66 -7.33 -7.59
CA TYR A 732 -15.02 -7.08 -8.98
C TYR A 732 -13.82 -6.79 -9.90
N ALA A 733 -12.58 -6.95 -9.41
CA ALA A 733 -11.40 -6.87 -10.24
C ALA A 733 -11.42 -7.98 -11.32
N LEU A 734 -11.30 -7.62 -12.60
CA LEU A 734 -11.17 -8.61 -13.68
C LEU A 734 -9.88 -9.43 -13.49
N ARG A 735 -10.06 -10.75 -13.63
CA ARG A 735 -9.06 -11.79 -13.35
C ARG A 735 -8.66 -12.55 -14.62
N ARG A 736 -9.52 -12.57 -15.65
CA ARG A 736 -9.26 -12.99 -17.04
C ARG A 736 -10.42 -12.56 -17.94
N LEU A 737 -10.15 -12.35 -19.23
CA LEU A 737 -11.21 -12.37 -20.25
C LEU A 737 -11.69 -13.82 -20.42
N SER A 738 -12.99 -14.01 -20.61
CA SER A 738 -13.59 -15.34 -20.78
C SER A 738 -13.75 -15.61 -22.27
N GLN A 739 -12.85 -16.44 -22.78
CA GLN A 739 -12.60 -16.65 -24.20
C GLN A 739 -12.88 -18.10 -24.59
N GLN A 740 -13.50 -18.29 -25.76
CA GLN A 740 -13.60 -19.56 -26.47
C GLN A 740 -13.16 -19.34 -27.93
N ASN A 741 -12.12 -20.02 -28.37
CA ASN A 741 -11.45 -19.75 -29.66
C ASN A 741 -11.05 -18.26 -29.77
N GLU A 742 -11.38 -17.59 -30.87
CA GLU A 742 -11.14 -16.15 -31.05
C GLU A 742 -12.27 -15.26 -30.49
N VAL A 743 -13.29 -15.83 -29.84
CA VAL A 743 -14.47 -15.09 -29.37
C VAL A 743 -14.40 -14.83 -27.87
N ILE A 744 -14.57 -13.58 -27.44
CA ILE A 744 -14.83 -13.24 -26.04
C ILE A 744 -16.33 -13.36 -25.75
N SER A 745 -16.68 -14.13 -24.73
CA SER A 745 -18.06 -14.32 -24.26
C SER A 745 -18.36 -13.60 -22.94
N GLY A 746 -17.37 -12.94 -22.34
CA GLY A 746 -17.52 -12.25 -21.07
C GLY A 746 -16.22 -12.05 -20.30
N ILE A 747 -16.34 -11.89 -18.99
CA ILE A 747 -15.22 -11.69 -18.05
C ILE A 747 -15.34 -12.60 -16.83
N ALA A 748 -14.21 -12.90 -16.20
CA ALA A 748 -14.18 -13.50 -14.86
C ALA A 748 -13.65 -12.50 -13.83
N THR A 749 -14.39 -12.27 -12.74
CA THR A 749 -14.02 -11.36 -11.64
C THR A 749 -13.28 -12.11 -10.51
N ALA A 750 -12.73 -11.35 -9.56
CA ALA A 750 -11.82 -11.87 -8.54
C ALA A 750 -12.53 -12.70 -7.45
N ASP A 751 -13.79 -12.38 -7.15
CA ASP A 751 -14.75 -13.22 -6.42
C ASP A 751 -14.94 -14.63 -7.04
N GLY A 752 -14.52 -14.82 -8.29
CA GLY A 752 -14.66 -16.07 -9.03
C GLY A 752 -15.94 -16.19 -9.85
N GLN A 753 -16.77 -15.15 -9.91
CA GLN A 753 -17.94 -15.10 -10.79
C GLN A 753 -17.53 -14.91 -12.26
N GLU A 754 -18.36 -15.43 -13.16
CA GLU A 754 -18.25 -15.28 -14.61
C GLU A 754 -19.44 -14.44 -15.09
N HIS A 755 -19.17 -13.34 -15.79
CA HIS A 755 -20.17 -12.40 -16.27
C HIS A 755 -20.18 -12.42 -17.80
N SER A 756 -21.26 -12.94 -18.39
CA SER A 756 -21.44 -13.00 -19.84
C SER A 756 -21.72 -11.61 -20.43
N ALA A 757 -21.14 -11.30 -21.59
CA ALA A 757 -21.37 -10.07 -22.32
C ALA A 757 -21.23 -10.27 -23.83
N ASP A 758 -22.09 -9.62 -24.61
CA ASP A 758 -22.04 -9.60 -26.09
C ASP A 758 -20.83 -8.79 -26.61
N LEU A 759 -20.30 -7.88 -25.79
CA LEU A 759 -19.12 -7.08 -26.08
C LEU A 759 -18.38 -6.73 -24.78
N VAL A 760 -17.06 -6.95 -24.75
CA VAL A 760 -16.19 -6.53 -23.65
C VAL A 760 -15.31 -5.36 -24.11
N ILE A 761 -15.32 -4.25 -23.36
CA ILE A 761 -14.53 -3.05 -23.63
C ILE A 761 -13.45 -2.88 -22.54
N VAL A 762 -12.18 -3.01 -22.91
CA VAL A 762 -11.04 -2.90 -21.98
C VAL A 762 -10.57 -1.45 -21.85
N ALA A 763 -11.16 -0.74 -20.89
CA ALA A 763 -10.88 0.67 -20.57
C ALA A 763 -9.87 0.89 -19.42
N CYS A 764 -8.90 -0.02 -19.27
CA CYS A 764 -8.08 -0.16 -18.06
C CYS A 764 -6.82 0.73 -17.96
N GLY A 765 -6.70 1.76 -18.82
CA GLY A 765 -5.60 2.73 -18.78
C GLY A 765 -4.22 2.05 -18.81
N GLY A 766 -3.34 2.40 -17.86
CA GLY A 766 -1.97 1.88 -17.77
C GLY A 766 -1.89 0.36 -17.54
N TRP A 767 -3.01 -0.29 -17.28
CA TRP A 767 -3.08 -1.74 -17.15
C TRP A 767 -3.46 -2.43 -18.47
N THR A 768 -3.97 -1.71 -19.47
CA THR A 768 -4.39 -2.27 -20.78
C THR A 768 -3.31 -3.11 -21.47
N PRO A 769 -2.02 -2.71 -21.55
CA PRO A 769 -0.98 -3.54 -22.18
C PRO A 769 -0.80 -4.91 -21.47
N SER A 770 -1.12 -4.97 -20.18
CA SER A 770 -1.04 -6.19 -19.37
C SER A 770 -2.31 -7.06 -19.36
N LEU A 771 -3.32 -6.67 -20.15
CA LEU A 771 -4.63 -7.34 -20.25
C LEU A 771 -4.95 -7.73 -21.69
N VAL A 772 -4.49 -6.95 -22.67
CA VAL A 772 -4.65 -7.21 -24.11
C VAL A 772 -3.26 -7.25 -24.73
N SER A 773 -2.71 -8.44 -24.89
CA SER A 773 -1.33 -8.67 -25.37
C SER A 773 -1.06 -8.08 -26.75
N GLN A 774 -2.08 -8.01 -27.61
CA GLN A 774 -2.01 -7.40 -28.93
C GLN A 774 -1.65 -5.90 -28.85
N ALA A 775 -2.01 -5.22 -27.75
CA ALA A 775 -1.74 -3.80 -27.55
C ALA A 775 -0.33 -3.50 -26.97
N GLU A 776 0.47 -4.52 -26.61
CA GLU A 776 1.79 -4.37 -25.97
C GLU A 776 2.77 -3.49 -26.76
N GLN A 777 2.69 -3.51 -28.09
CA GLN A 777 3.56 -2.73 -28.99
C GLN A 777 2.97 -1.36 -29.37
N LEU A 778 1.69 -1.12 -29.07
CA LEU A 778 0.98 0.11 -29.43
C LEU A 778 0.83 1.07 -28.25
N LEU A 779 0.80 0.54 -27.03
CA LEU A 779 0.52 1.25 -25.78
C LEU A 779 1.65 1.05 -24.75
N GLU A 780 2.24 2.15 -24.30
CA GLU A 780 3.27 2.19 -23.25
C GLU A 780 2.74 2.89 -22.00
N THR A 781 2.91 2.25 -20.85
CA THR A 781 2.52 2.80 -19.55
C THR A 781 3.62 3.65 -18.96
N THR A 782 3.58 4.95 -19.24
CA THR A 782 4.58 5.91 -18.77
C THR A 782 4.08 6.71 -17.56
N SER A 783 4.96 7.42 -16.88
CA SER A 783 4.58 8.36 -15.81
C SER A 783 5.35 9.68 -15.86
N GLY A 784 4.64 10.74 -15.50
CA GLY A 784 5.21 12.04 -15.12
C GLY A 784 5.51 12.08 -13.62
N SER A 785 6.01 13.21 -13.14
CA SER A 785 6.23 13.48 -11.72
C SER A 785 5.34 14.64 -11.29
N VAL A 786 4.69 14.55 -10.13
CA VAL A 786 3.78 15.58 -9.61
C VAL A 786 4.17 15.94 -8.18
N LEU A 787 4.25 17.24 -7.90
CA LEU A 787 4.39 17.82 -6.57
C LEU A 787 3.10 18.60 -6.25
N SER A 788 2.57 18.40 -5.05
CA SER A 788 1.44 19.17 -4.51
C SER A 788 1.89 19.94 -3.28
N ILE A 789 1.40 21.18 -3.13
CA ILE A 789 1.75 22.13 -2.08
C ILE A 789 0.44 22.67 -1.50
N ARG A 790 0.29 22.65 -0.18
CA ARG A 790 -0.90 23.20 0.49
C ARG A 790 -0.61 24.62 0.97
N LEU A 791 -1.43 25.57 0.52
CA LEU A 791 -1.33 26.98 0.94
C LEU A 791 -1.88 27.13 2.38
N PRO A 792 -1.13 27.71 3.33
CA PRO A 792 -1.60 27.98 4.68
C PRO A 792 -2.82 28.92 4.67
N LYS A 793 -3.85 28.65 5.48
CA LYS A 793 -5.09 29.47 5.51
C LYS A 793 -4.89 30.86 6.11
N ASP A 794 -3.82 31.03 6.87
CA ASP A 794 -3.32 32.25 7.50
C ASP A 794 -2.44 33.10 6.57
N ARG A 795 -2.20 32.65 5.32
CA ARG A 795 -1.53 33.41 4.25
C ARG A 795 -2.54 33.83 3.15
N PRO A 796 -3.43 34.80 3.43
CA PRO A 796 -4.45 35.23 2.47
C PRO A 796 -3.84 35.82 1.18
N ASP A 797 -2.63 36.36 1.26
CA ASP A 797 -1.83 36.83 0.14
C ASP A 797 -1.54 35.72 -0.88
N LEU A 798 -1.20 34.51 -0.43
CA LEU A 798 -0.98 33.36 -1.30
C LEU A 798 -2.30 32.81 -1.84
N TRP A 799 -3.37 32.85 -1.05
CA TRP A 799 -4.71 32.45 -1.50
C TRP A 799 -5.28 33.39 -2.58
N ASP A 800 -5.02 34.69 -2.51
CA ASP A 800 -5.39 35.63 -3.57
C ASP A 800 -4.48 35.47 -4.80
N LYS A 801 -3.15 35.44 -4.60
CA LYS A 801 -2.17 35.27 -5.69
C LYS A 801 -2.46 34.05 -6.56
N TYR A 802 -2.70 32.89 -5.97
CA TYR A 802 -2.92 31.62 -6.69
C TYR A 802 -4.39 31.34 -7.01
N SER A 803 -5.28 32.34 -6.92
CA SER A 803 -6.70 32.21 -7.22
C SER A 803 -7.00 32.01 -8.73
N PRO A 804 -8.17 31.42 -9.08
CA PRO A 804 -8.66 31.39 -10.47
C PRO A 804 -8.81 32.76 -11.12
N GLU A 805 -8.98 33.82 -10.34
CA GLU A 805 -9.18 35.18 -10.78
C GLU A 805 -7.84 35.87 -11.13
N GLN A 806 -6.78 35.62 -10.36
CA GLN A 806 -5.47 36.27 -10.50
C GLN A 806 -4.40 35.44 -11.22
N PHE A 807 -4.49 34.11 -11.19
CA PHE A 807 -3.46 33.21 -11.74
C PHE A 807 -4.01 32.35 -12.89
N PRO A 808 -3.22 32.05 -13.93
CA PRO A 808 -3.61 31.14 -14.99
C PRO A 808 -3.12 29.71 -14.66
N VAL A 809 -3.70 28.71 -15.30
CA VAL A 809 -3.00 27.44 -15.50
C VAL A 809 -1.82 27.70 -16.43
N TRP A 810 -0.68 27.01 -16.29
CA TRP A 810 0.48 27.33 -17.12
C TRP A 810 1.32 26.12 -17.51
N ASP A 811 2.09 26.25 -18.60
CA ASP A 811 3.28 25.44 -18.85
C ASP A 811 4.48 26.31 -19.27
N PHE A 812 5.67 25.73 -19.19
CA PHE A 812 6.93 26.41 -19.46
C PHE A 812 7.89 25.50 -20.23
N ASN A 813 8.39 25.99 -21.37
CA ASN A 813 9.37 25.31 -22.23
C ASN A 813 8.96 23.85 -22.56
N MET A 814 7.72 23.66 -23.01
CA MET A 814 7.12 22.33 -23.12
C MET A 814 7.49 21.60 -24.43
N GLY A 815 7.83 22.33 -25.49
CA GLY A 815 8.47 21.82 -26.70
C GLY A 815 10.00 21.82 -26.65
N SER A 816 10.61 22.70 -25.85
CA SER A 816 12.05 22.99 -25.84
C SER A 816 12.88 22.30 -24.74
N TYR A 817 12.31 21.33 -24.01
CA TYR A 817 13.04 20.62 -22.95
C TYR A 817 14.11 19.65 -23.49
N GLU A 818 15.37 19.91 -23.16
CA GLU A 818 16.49 18.99 -23.37
C GLU A 818 16.86 18.27 -22.05
N PRO A 819 16.86 16.92 -22.02
CA PRO A 819 17.14 16.14 -20.82
C PRO A 819 18.42 16.54 -20.09
N TYR A 820 18.31 16.84 -18.78
CA TYR A 820 19.41 17.20 -17.88
C TYR A 820 20.14 18.51 -18.21
N LYS A 821 19.72 19.26 -19.24
CA LYS A 821 20.32 20.55 -19.64
C LYS A 821 19.42 21.73 -19.30
N THR A 822 18.22 21.80 -19.87
CA THR A 822 17.36 22.99 -19.76
C THR A 822 16.37 22.87 -18.59
N ILE A 823 15.74 23.99 -18.22
CA ILE A 823 14.58 24.00 -17.32
C ILE A 823 13.35 24.16 -18.22
N GLY A 824 12.46 23.17 -18.19
CA GLY A 824 11.32 23.11 -19.09
C GLY A 824 10.57 21.78 -18.99
N GLY A 825 9.55 21.62 -19.81
CA GLY A 825 8.70 20.44 -19.80
C GLY A 825 7.91 20.30 -18.50
N ILE A 826 7.53 21.42 -17.90
CA ILE A 826 6.74 21.52 -16.66
C ILE A 826 5.43 22.24 -16.92
N TYR A 827 4.44 21.91 -16.09
CA TYR A 827 3.17 22.63 -16.05
C TYR A 827 2.70 22.80 -14.60
N GLY A 828 2.01 23.89 -14.32
CA GLY A 828 1.41 24.18 -13.03
C GLY A 828 -0.09 24.43 -13.14
N LEU A 829 -0.80 24.13 -12.06
CA LEU A 829 -2.20 24.45 -11.87
C LEU A 829 -2.35 25.31 -10.62
N ILE A 830 -3.30 26.24 -10.70
CA ILE A 830 -3.71 27.14 -9.64
C ILE A 830 -4.21 26.40 -8.38
N ARG A 831 -4.49 27.13 -7.30
CA ARG A 831 -5.01 26.50 -6.07
C ARG A 831 -6.38 25.87 -6.32
N THR A 832 -6.62 24.68 -5.78
CA THR A 832 -7.98 24.14 -5.64
C THR A 832 -8.78 24.93 -4.58
N PRO A 833 -10.11 24.74 -4.46
CA PRO A 833 -10.90 25.31 -3.37
C PRO A 833 -10.38 24.94 -1.96
N GLU A 834 -9.67 23.82 -1.85
CA GLU A 834 -9.06 23.31 -0.61
C GLU A 834 -7.66 23.91 -0.34
N GLY A 835 -7.16 24.75 -1.24
CA GLY A 835 -5.86 25.43 -1.12
C GLY A 835 -4.66 24.63 -1.65
N VAL A 836 -4.86 23.62 -2.51
CA VAL A 836 -3.75 22.82 -3.05
C VAL A 836 -3.29 23.38 -4.40
N VAL A 837 -2.04 23.83 -4.48
CA VAL A 837 -1.33 24.18 -5.73
C VAL A 837 -0.55 22.96 -6.21
N LYS A 838 -0.48 22.75 -7.53
CA LYS A 838 0.15 21.57 -8.11
C LYS A 838 1.08 21.92 -9.26
N ILE A 839 2.30 21.40 -9.22
CA ILE A 839 3.30 21.54 -10.29
C ILE A 839 3.77 20.14 -10.70
N ALA A 840 3.92 19.92 -12.01
CA ALA A 840 4.23 18.62 -12.56
C ALA A 840 5.27 18.72 -13.68
N PHE A 841 6.12 17.70 -13.77
CA PHE A 841 7.12 17.54 -14.81
C PHE A 841 6.73 16.41 -15.76
N ARG A 842 6.74 16.72 -17.06
CA ARG A 842 6.38 15.82 -18.15
C ARG A 842 7.33 15.88 -19.35
N GLY A 843 8.39 16.70 -19.30
CA GLY A 843 9.44 16.77 -20.33
C GLY A 843 10.13 15.44 -20.64
N ALA A 844 10.11 14.48 -19.71
CA ALA A 844 10.42 13.08 -19.99
C ALA A 844 9.28 12.13 -19.57
N LYS A 845 8.99 11.16 -20.44
CA LYS A 845 8.02 10.09 -20.19
C LYS A 845 8.73 8.83 -19.70
N TRP A 846 8.64 8.53 -18.40
CA TRP A 846 9.40 7.44 -17.81
C TRP A 846 8.59 6.15 -17.67
N THR A 847 9.20 5.00 -17.91
CA THR A 847 8.48 3.72 -18.03
C THR A 847 9.13 2.64 -17.18
N ASP A 848 8.30 1.84 -16.48
CA ASP A 848 8.77 0.69 -15.70
C ASP A 848 8.52 -0.60 -16.48
N TYR A 849 9.59 -1.27 -16.89
CA TYR A 849 9.58 -2.61 -17.51
C TYR A 849 9.97 -3.67 -16.48
N SER A 850 9.48 -3.54 -15.25
CA SER A 850 9.81 -4.48 -14.16
C SER A 850 9.14 -5.85 -14.29
N HIS A 851 8.14 -5.96 -15.17
CA HIS A 851 7.35 -7.15 -15.45
C HIS A 851 7.60 -7.60 -16.89
N ASN A 852 7.37 -8.89 -17.17
CA ASN A 852 7.33 -9.43 -18.53
C ASN A 852 5.89 -9.78 -18.90
N SER A 853 5.57 -9.75 -20.19
CA SER A 853 4.31 -10.29 -20.71
C SER A 853 4.22 -11.79 -20.47
N THR A 854 3.06 -12.25 -20.01
CA THR A 854 2.74 -13.67 -19.90
C THR A 854 2.43 -14.34 -21.25
N VAL A 855 2.31 -13.55 -22.32
CA VAL A 855 2.01 -14.03 -23.68
C VAL A 855 3.25 -13.93 -24.58
N SER A 856 3.86 -12.75 -24.67
CA SER A 856 5.02 -12.53 -25.56
C SER A 856 6.38 -12.84 -24.91
N GLY A 857 6.43 -12.99 -23.57
CA GLY A 857 7.65 -13.19 -22.79
C GLY A 857 8.58 -11.95 -22.71
N LYS A 858 8.29 -10.90 -23.48
CA LYS A 858 9.09 -9.66 -23.57
C LYS A 858 8.84 -8.74 -22.35
N PRO A 859 9.78 -7.81 -22.06
CA PRO A 859 9.56 -6.79 -21.03
C PRO A 859 8.31 -5.95 -21.34
N LEU A 860 7.47 -5.76 -20.33
CA LEU A 860 6.14 -5.16 -20.44
C LEU A 860 6.07 -3.86 -19.64
N SER A 861 5.59 -2.79 -20.26
CA SER A 861 5.36 -1.51 -19.57
C SER A 861 4.24 -1.66 -18.52
N TYR A 862 4.53 -1.30 -17.27
CA TYR A 862 3.66 -1.61 -16.14
C TYR A 862 3.60 -0.43 -15.15
N PRO A 863 2.42 -0.08 -14.60
CA PRO A 863 2.31 1.02 -13.66
C PRO A 863 2.76 0.59 -12.27
N LYS A 864 3.68 1.36 -11.68
CA LYS A 864 4.22 1.16 -10.33
C LYS A 864 3.69 2.26 -9.41
N THR A 865 2.52 2.02 -8.83
CA THR A 865 1.65 3.07 -8.27
C THR A 865 1.98 3.49 -6.83
N HIS A 866 2.61 2.61 -6.04
CA HIS A 866 3.08 2.91 -4.68
C HIS A 866 4.54 3.39 -4.70
N VAL A 867 4.76 4.66 -5.07
CA VAL A 867 6.09 5.30 -5.12
C VAL A 867 5.98 6.76 -4.69
N ASP A 868 6.24 7.01 -3.41
CA ASP A 868 6.22 8.34 -2.76
C ASP A 868 7.56 9.06 -2.95
N LYS A 869 8.07 9.00 -4.19
CA LYS A 869 9.32 9.64 -4.64
C LYS A 869 9.18 10.02 -6.12
N VAL A 870 9.75 11.15 -6.50
CA VAL A 870 9.86 11.61 -7.89
C VAL A 870 11.27 11.40 -8.43
N ARG A 871 11.49 11.69 -9.73
CA ARG A 871 12.84 11.57 -10.33
C ARG A 871 13.67 12.76 -9.89
N LYS A 872 14.98 12.57 -9.67
CA LYS A 872 15.91 13.66 -9.36
C LYS A 872 15.81 14.77 -10.40
N GLU A 873 15.68 14.40 -11.67
CA GLU A 873 15.57 15.36 -12.77
C GLU A 873 14.28 16.19 -12.71
N ALA A 874 13.14 15.56 -12.41
CA ALA A 874 11.89 16.29 -12.20
C ALA A 874 11.98 17.26 -11.02
N MET A 875 12.63 16.85 -9.92
CA MET A 875 12.86 17.74 -8.77
C MET A 875 13.82 18.88 -9.12
N ARG A 876 14.91 18.62 -9.87
CA ARG A 876 15.84 19.65 -10.36
C ARG A 876 15.10 20.72 -11.17
N VAL A 877 14.30 20.30 -12.14
CA VAL A 877 13.59 21.19 -13.06
C VAL A 877 12.51 21.99 -12.33
N ILE A 878 11.63 21.33 -11.57
CA ILE A 878 10.53 22.04 -10.88
C ILE A 878 11.09 23.00 -9.83
N ARG A 879 12.05 22.55 -9.00
CA ARG A 879 12.67 23.41 -7.99
C ARG A 879 13.41 24.57 -8.63
N GLY A 880 14.26 24.34 -9.64
CA GLY A 880 15.00 25.40 -10.31
C GLY A 880 14.09 26.43 -10.98
N PHE A 881 12.96 25.99 -11.54
CA PHE A 881 11.94 26.92 -12.02
C PHE A 881 11.32 27.75 -10.89
N CYS A 882 10.95 27.12 -9.77
CA CYS A 882 10.40 27.83 -8.61
C CYS A 882 11.41 28.78 -7.96
N GLU A 883 12.71 28.47 -7.94
CA GLU A 883 13.76 29.34 -7.40
C GLU A 883 13.82 30.68 -8.14
N GLU A 884 13.58 30.67 -9.45
CA GLU A 884 13.54 31.89 -10.26
C GLU A 884 12.14 32.55 -10.31
N ASN A 885 11.06 31.77 -10.39
CA ASN A 885 9.73 32.26 -10.81
C ASN A 885 8.63 32.17 -9.72
N LEU A 886 8.79 31.30 -8.71
CA LEU A 886 7.78 31.04 -7.66
C LEU A 886 8.45 30.78 -6.29
N PRO A 887 9.30 31.70 -5.78
CA PRO A 887 10.11 31.46 -4.59
C PRO A 887 9.27 31.29 -3.31
N ASP A 888 8.08 31.90 -3.28
CA ASP A 888 7.10 31.78 -2.20
C ASP A 888 6.55 30.35 -2.03
N LEU A 889 6.54 29.53 -3.08
CA LEU A 889 6.19 28.11 -2.95
C LEU A 889 7.32 27.27 -2.31
N LEU A 890 8.57 27.73 -2.38
CA LEU A 890 9.72 27.05 -1.75
C LEU A 890 9.85 27.33 -0.24
N GLU A 891 9.13 28.34 0.26
CA GLU A 891 8.95 28.56 1.70
C GLU A 891 8.09 27.44 2.32
N LEU A 892 7.16 26.89 1.54
CA LEU A 892 6.20 25.88 1.95
C LEU A 892 6.75 24.46 1.80
N ASP A 893 6.23 23.53 2.61
CA ASP A 893 6.51 22.09 2.47
C ASP A 893 5.61 21.43 1.42
N LEU A 894 6.11 20.33 0.84
CA LEU A 894 5.31 19.50 -0.06
C LEU A 894 4.25 18.71 0.73
N GLU A 895 3.00 18.91 0.36
CA GLU A 895 1.84 18.14 0.84
C GLU A 895 1.99 16.67 0.44
N TYR A 896 2.36 16.41 -0.83
CA TYR A 896 2.84 15.12 -1.31
C TYR A 896 3.56 15.23 -2.65
N GLU A 897 4.46 14.28 -2.92
CA GLU A 897 5.03 14.00 -4.23
C GLU A 897 4.60 12.61 -4.73
N ARG A 898 4.33 12.47 -6.03
CA ARG A 898 3.91 11.17 -6.60
C ARG A 898 4.29 10.99 -8.06
N LEU A 899 4.26 9.73 -8.50
CA LEU A 899 4.27 9.39 -9.91
C LEU A 899 2.82 9.40 -10.45
N CYS A 900 2.54 10.26 -11.43
CA CYS A 900 1.26 10.24 -12.14
C CYS A 900 1.40 9.36 -13.38
N TRP A 901 0.64 8.26 -13.43
CA TRP A 901 0.70 7.26 -14.49
C TRP A 901 -0.28 7.57 -15.63
N TYR A 902 0.17 7.27 -16.85
CA TYR A 902 -0.54 7.48 -18.10
C TYR A 902 -0.40 6.24 -18.98
N THR A 903 -1.19 6.20 -20.06
CA THR A 903 -0.99 5.25 -21.16
C THR A 903 -0.77 6.07 -22.40
N ASP A 904 0.48 6.16 -22.85
CA ASP A 904 0.79 6.81 -24.11
C ASP A 904 0.77 5.77 -25.22
N SER A 905 0.36 6.16 -26.42
CA SER A 905 0.58 5.34 -27.61
C SER A 905 1.80 5.83 -28.38
N VAL A 906 2.39 4.95 -29.20
CA VAL A 906 3.55 5.27 -30.06
C VAL A 906 3.32 6.46 -31.02
N ASN A 907 2.07 6.85 -31.25
CA ASN A 907 1.71 7.99 -32.11
C ASN A 907 1.09 9.19 -31.35
N ASN A 908 1.05 9.16 -30.00
CA ASN A 908 0.32 10.10 -29.15
C ASN A 908 -1.18 10.26 -29.51
N SER A 909 -1.84 9.21 -30.01
CA SER A 909 -3.27 9.16 -30.32
C SER A 909 -4.00 8.14 -29.42
N PHE A 910 -5.31 8.26 -29.23
CA PHE A 910 -6.06 7.18 -28.58
C PHE A 910 -6.07 5.90 -29.44
N LEU A 911 -6.16 4.75 -28.77
CA LEU A 911 -6.49 3.47 -29.37
C LEU A 911 -7.90 3.11 -28.92
N ILE A 912 -8.87 3.27 -29.83
CA ILE A 912 -10.30 3.04 -29.61
C ILE A 912 -10.80 2.24 -30.80
N ASP A 913 -10.71 0.90 -30.71
CA ASP A 913 -11.11 -0.01 -31.78
C ASP A 913 -11.32 -1.44 -31.26
N TYR A 914 -11.92 -2.29 -32.09
CA TYR A 914 -11.94 -3.74 -31.91
C TYR A 914 -10.51 -4.32 -31.96
N VAL A 915 -10.27 -5.38 -31.19
CA VAL A 915 -8.97 -6.07 -31.18
C VAL A 915 -8.87 -7.01 -32.38
N PRO A 916 -7.87 -6.87 -33.28
CA PRO A 916 -7.74 -7.74 -34.44
C PRO A 916 -7.55 -9.21 -34.05
N GLY A 917 -8.24 -10.12 -34.76
CA GLY A 917 -8.22 -11.55 -34.45
C GLY A 917 -8.88 -11.89 -33.10
N THR A 918 -9.77 -11.03 -32.58
CA THR A 918 -10.55 -11.33 -31.37
C THR A 918 -11.94 -10.71 -31.45
N GLU A 919 -12.94 -11.56 -31.67
CA GLU A 919 -14.34 -11.16 -31.77
C GLU A 919 -14.91 -10.76 -30.39
N ASN A 920 -15.84 -9.81 -30.37
CA ASN A 920 -16.47 -9.25 -29.17
C ASN A 920 -15.50 -8.60 -28.15
N LEU A 921 -14.30 -8.21 -28.58
CA LEU A 921 -13.34 -7.48 -27.75
C LEU A 921 -12.98 -6.12 -28.37
N MET A 922 -13.09 -5.07 -27.57
CA MET A 922 -12.71 -3.70 -27.92
C MET A 922 -11.73 -3.15 -26.87
N VAL A 923 -10.77 -2.33 -27.30
CA VAL A 923 -9.88 -1.56 -26.41
C VAL A 923 -10.26 -0.08 -26.48
N ALA A 924 -10.22 0.59 -25.33
CA ALA A 924 -10.40 2.04 -25.23
C ALA A 924 -9.31 2.62 -24.30
N SER A 925 -8.17 3.00 -24.86
CA SER A 925 -6.98 3.43 -24.11
C SER A 925 -6.06 4.36 -24.93
N GLY A 926 -4.78 4.48 -24.56
CA GLY A 926 -3.84 5.40 -25.22
C GLY A 926 -4.03 6.88 -24.86
N GLY A 927 -4.64 7.14 -23.70
CA GLY A 927 -5.05 8.48 -23.25
C GLY A 927 -3.97 9.57 -23.21
N SER A 928 -2.67 9.23 -23.30
CA SER A 928 -1.52 10.10 -23.58
C SER A 928 -1.51 11.45 -22.82
N GLY A 929 -1.94 11.42 -21.55
CA GLY A 929 -2.10 12.60 -20.69
C GLY A 929 -3.31 13.51 -21.00
N HIS A 930 -3.97 13.35 -22.15
CA HIS A 930 -5.02 14.26 -22.64
C HIS A 930 -6.44 13.67 -22.70
N GLY A 931 -6.63 12.36 -22.52
CA GLY A 931 -7.96 11.75 -22.53
C GLY A 931 -8.94 12.30 -21.48
N PHE A 932 -8.43 12.74 -20.31
CA PHE A 932 -9.26 13.26 -19.21
C PHE A 932 -10.12 14.46 -19.62
N LYS A 933 -9.52 15.43 -20.32
CA LYS A 933 -10.21 16.68 -20.70
C LYS A 933 -11.34 16.48 -21.72
N LEU A 934 -11.44 15.29 -22.31
CA LEU A 934 -12.51 14.90 -23.24
C LEU A 934 -13.58 13.99 -22.58
N LEU A 935 -13.53 13.80 -21.26
CA LEU A 935 -14.48 12.96 -20.50
C LEU A 935 -15.97 13.18 -20.88
N PRO A 936 -16.48 14.41 -21.10
CA PRO A 936 -17.90 14.61 -21.41
C PRO A 936 -18.33 14.17 -22.82
N VAL A 937 -17.39 13.99 -23.77
CA VAL A 937 -17.68 13.82 -25.21
C VAL A 937 -17.03 12.60 -25.85
N LEU A 938 -15.87 12.13 -25.36
CA LEU A 938 -15.08 11.10 -26.01
C LEU A 938 -15.84 9.77 -26.16
N GLY A 939 -16.75 9.46 -25.24
CA GLY A 939 -17.60 8.28 -25.27
C GLY A 939 -18.51 8.22 -26.50
N GLN A 940 -18.91 9.35 -27.09
CA GLN A 940 -19.67 9.35 -28.34
C GLN A 940 -18.92 8.59 -29.44
N HIS A 941 -17.62 8.86 -29.59
CA HIS A 941 -16.78 8.22 -30.62
C HIS A 941 -16.45 6.77 -30.29
N MET A 942 -16.45 6.39 -29.01
CA MET A 942 -16.39 4.98 -28.62
C MET A 942 -17.67 4.24 -29.04
N VAL A 943 -18.84 4.84 -28.85
CA VAL A 943 -20.10 4.23 -29.32
C VAL A 943 -20.20 4.24 -30.85
N ASP A 944 -19.67 5.24 -31.53
CA ASP A 944 -19.57 5.22 -33.00
C ASP A 944 -18.75 4.00 -33.47
N VAL A 945 -17.68 3.59 -32.76
CA VAL A 945 -16.94 2.33 -33.03
C VAL A 945 -17.80 1.10 -32.72
N VAL A 946 -18.48 1.03 -31.58
CA VAL A 946 -19.38 -0.08 -31.21
C VAL A 946 -20.45 -0.30 -32.29
N GLU A 947 -21.04 0.79 -32.79
CA GLU A 947 -22.04 0.83 -33.86
C GLU A 947 -21.43 0.67 -35.28
N ARG A 948 -20.12 0.44 -35.39
CA ARG A 948 -19.34 0.28 -36.64
C ARG A 948 -19.51 1.45 -37.63
N LYS A 949 -19.67 2.67 -37.13
CA LYS A 949 -19.80 3.90 -37.93
C LYS A 949 -18.43 4.42 -38.35
N GLU A 950 -18.28 4.69 -39.64
CA GLU A 950 -17.06 5.30 -40.17
C GLU A 950 -17.12 6.83 -40.05
N THR A 951 -16.34 7.39 -39.13
CA THR A 951 -16.19 8.83 -38.92
C THR A 951 -14.72 9.22 -38.98
N GLN A 952 -14.43 10.52 -39.06
CA GLN A 952 -13.05 11.00 -38.97
C GLN A 952 -12.35 10.59 -37.66
N TYR A 953 -13.11 10.45 -36.56
CA TYR A 953 -12.58 10.07 -35.25
C TYR A 953 -12.40 8.56 -35.11
N THR A 954 -13.33 7.74 -35.61
CA THR A 954 -13.11 6.28 -35.63
C THR A 954 -11.90 5.92 -36.50
N ARG A 955 -11.72 6.58 -37.66
CA ARG A 955 -10.49 6.48 -38.45
C ARG A 955 -9.23 7.05 -37.75
N LEU A 956 -9.35 8.00 -36.84
CA LEU A 956 -8.20 8.57 -36.11
C LEU A 956 -7.70 7.65 -34.99
N PHE A 957 -8.61 6.91 -34.36
CA PHE A 957 -8.34 6.05 -33.20
C PHE A 957 -8.26 4.55 -33.53
N ALA A 958 -8.50 4.18 -34.79
CA ALA A 958 -8.48 2.82 -35.31
C ALA A 958 -7.18 2.07 -35.00
N TRP A 959 -7.29 0.75 -34.89
CA TRP A 959 -6.16 -0.15 -34.68
C TRP A 959 -5.23 -0.14 -35.90
N ARG A 960 -3.95 0.17 -35.66
CA ARG A 960 -2.92 0.28 -36.70
C ARG A 960 -1.61 -0.31 -36.19
N GLY A 961 -0.80 -0.84 -37.10
CA GLY A 961 0.57 -1.26 -36.79
C GLY A 961 1.45 -0.09 -36.36
N VAL A 962 2.60 -0.41 -35.77
CA VAL A 962 3.60 0.59 -35.36
C VAL A 962 4.08 1.37 -36.60
N PRO A 963 3.91 2.71 -36.66
CA PRO A 963 4.39 3.50 -37.79
C PRO A 963 5.91 3.43 -37.91
N HIS A 964 6.44 3.47 -39.14
CA HIS A 964 7.89 3.60 -39.34
C HIS A 964 8.37 5.02 -38.98
N GLY A 965 9.52 5.12 -38.32
CA GLY A 965 10.16 6.36 -37.87
C GLY A 965 9.92 6.73 -36.40
N SER A 966 10.85 7.46 -35.79
CA SER A 966 10.76 7.98 -34.42
C SER A 966 9.68 9.06 -34.30
N LYS A 967 8.91 9.08 -33.20
CA LYS A 967 7.79 10.04 -33.02
C LYS A 967 7.62 10.56 -31.59
N ASN A 968 7.93 9.78 -30.55
CA ASN A 968 7.79 10.25 -29.17
C ASN A 968 8.70 9.54 -28.14
N GLY A 969 9.73 8.82 -28.60
CA GLY A 969 10.69 8.10 -27.78
C GLY A 969 10.18 6.77 -27.21
N LEU A 970 8.89 6.43 -27.36
CA LEU A 970 8.33 5.15 -26.89
C LEU A 970 8.89 3.96 -27.67
N GLU A 971 9.24 4.18 -28.93
CA GLU A 971 9.98 3.27 -29.81
C GLU A 971 11.33 2.79 -29.25
N GLU A 972 11.95 3.53 -28.32
CA GLU A 972 13.18 3.07 -27.60
C GLU A 972 12.92 1.83 -26.72
N GLY A 973 11.66 1.60 -26.32
CA GLY A 973 11.22 0.44 -25.56
C GLY A 973 12.02 0.19 -24.26
N PRO A 974 12.25 -1.10 -23.89
CA PRO A 974 12.94 -1.48 -22.67
C PRO A 974 14.46 -1.23 -22.69
N ASP A 975 15.04 -0.83 -23.82
CA ASP A 975 16.48 -0.53 -23.92
C ASP A 975 16.75 0.98 -23.79
N GLY A 976 15.72 1.82 -23.97
CA GLY A 976 15.76 3.27 -23.81
C GLY A 976 16.29 3.79 -22.47
N TRP A 977 16.73 5.05 -22.47
CA TRP A 977 17.23 5.76 -21.28
C TRP A 977 16.10 6.13 -20.31
N ARG A 978 14.87 6.23 -20.83
CA ARG A 978 13.62 6.56 -20.11
C ARG A 978 13.15 5.51 -19.10
N ARG A 979 13.94 4.46 -18.86
CA ARG A 979 13.59 3.37 -17.95
C ARG A 979 13.68 3.79 -16.49
N LEU A 980 12.61 3.57 -15.73
CA LEU A 980 12.47 4.01 -14.33
C LEU A 980 13.53 3.44 -13.38
N ASP A 981 14.09 2.28 -13.68
CA ASP A 981 15.16 1.64 -12.92
C ASP A 981 16.57 2.16 -13.28
N LYS A 982 16.73 2.86 -14.42
CA LYS A 982 17.93 3.64 -14.77
C LYS A 982 17.95 5.03 -14.10
N GLN A 983 16.85 5.44 -13.45
CA GLN A 983 16.67 6.80 -12.94
C GLN A 983 16.86 6.91 -11.42
N LYS A 984 17.56 7.98 -10.98
CA LYS A 984 17.68 8.31 -9.55
C LYS A 984 16.38 8.93 -9.03
N MET A 985 15.84 8.35 -7.96
CA MET A 985 14.63 8.82 -7.28
C MET A 985 14.96 9.66 -6.04
N VAL A 986 14.16 10.68 -5.75
CA VAL A 986 14.27 11.61 -4.61
C VAL A 986 12.89 11.88 -4.00
N GLY A 987 12.83 12.24 -2.72
CA GLY A 987 11.59 12.63 -2.02
C GLY A 987 11.63 14.07 -1.51
N ARG A 988 10.67 14.44 -0.66
CA ARG A 988 10.43 15.81 -0.13
C ARG A 988 11.66 16.52 0.38
N GLY A 989 12.59 15.83 1.03
CA GLY A 989 13.86 16.40 1.51
C GLY A 989 14.79 16.96 0.42
N SER A 990 14.43 16.88 -0.88
CA SER A 990 15.12 17.58 -1.99
C SER A 990 14.40 18.85 -2.47
N TRP A 991 13.23 19.18 -1.91
CA TRP A 991 12.44 20.37 -2.24
C TRP A 991 13.06 21.65 -1.69
N LYS A 992 13.35 21.67 -0.38
CA LYS A 992 13.96 22.83 0.28
C LYS A 992 15.45 22.96 -0.07
N PRO A 993 16.00 24.20 -0.10
CA PRO A 993 17.41 24.43 -0.39
C PRO A 993 18.31 23.90 0.73
N SER A 994 19.50 23.43 0.35
CA SER A 994 20.49 22.82 1.27
C SER A 994 21.06 23.77 2.32
N SER A 995 20.78 25.08 2.21
CA SER A 995 21.09 26.10 3.20
C SER A 995 19.99 26.32 4.25
N LYS A 996 18.84 25.63 4.13
CA LYS A 996 17.70 25.65 5.06
C LYS A 996 17.32 24.22 5.53
N LEU A 997 18.25 23.26 5.48
CA LEU A 997 18.05 21.82 5.77
C LEU A 997 19.04 21.29 6.81
#